data_AF-A0A6V7VU11-F1
#
_entry.id   AF-A0A6V7VU11-F1
#
_cell.length_a   1.000
_cell.length_b   1.000
_cell.length_c   1.000
_cell.angle_alpha   90.00
_cell.angle_beta   90.00
_cell.angle_gamma   90.00
#
_symmetry.space_group_name_H-M   'P 1'
#
loop_
_entity.id
_entity.type
_entity.pdbx_description
1 polymer ?
#
loop_
_entity_poly.entity_id
_entity_poly.type
_entity_poly.pdbx_seq_one_letter_code
_entity_poly.pdbx_strand_id
1 'polypeptide(L)'
;MFNCTECNKSFSTKYNRNRHLKTIHKIDLEEADREIQRPVKNNKKRKMEERMGPGNDTITETDSTVKKSIKYKRKFKKMRILATSVNRSNVTLMLKLKNCKEQLEEEMNKNKLLIEDLRNAVSIKEMELLSQTKILTETNNKLDELNAKTEQCIVEKDKETHEYKRVIDQLRLENEKLQSNFERVNSNCKKSVDIFEQEKLRLQDEINTYMTRDKEHLEKQASLYDEIQELLKRIEFMERLQHTIASPSPNVSETMSTFSPITRLSTTGIEASTQQHTERKNAIIGYMRTDKQKETELCMSAELELQRIRAKSTVDQQKILQLESEIAKLTNEVELNAKIEVEKDKETHEYKRVIDQLRLENEKLQSDFERVNSNCTDFSENNLRLTTDLAKEISKSETLTQQIATLEKDCQDKCEKFQKSILKKDDCASPNTLSSIINYWRNEREKETLIRIDVEYSLKKYREGCIIAEDKIMKLESEIAKLTNEVEINAKIAVEKEELLTQLNSLREVQNRYQQIKKSFDELNERFTSTNVLAQGLEVEQVKLLAEKTELNFKLENVTKLSNDRAQQIKLLKESYDQAMAMASKYSPEIVDSLQGDIDKLKLDMAQKENDIGILKKECDRLTEELKKTKDEHNTLTAEYTKATATHKATHESLLMVKVVARKIREEKIKLSAENEKLQNELMAVQDQLLKTRDSVAAAAAGSSNAEAVSTIQAERKEYQTKIEELTKKIETSTQQIKELEAQRDELLIKIEMDEKAYKSSQEKIRQMGSEIKQLKEENEQLSKFEASEIGEGIIGIDDIPVAAVTEPASSTDPPVKAVHFEQQQVEQQLLEKTQDFASAEFPIQTGTDGLNEISSGENIPVSYDGNKREGEGDDNLGLKNIVEEQKKPRNRGKVCKNN
;
A
#
# COMPACT_ATOMS: atom_id res chain seq x y z
N MET A 1 -36.23 15.42 -16.99
CA MET A 1 -35.74 14.31 -17.83
C MET A 1 -35.78 14.74 -19.29
N PHE A 2 -34.81 14.31 -20.08
CA PHE A 2 -34.73 14.57 -21.52
C PHE A 2 -35.00 13.27 -22.26
N ASN A 3 -36.13 13.17 -22.96
CA ASN A 3 -36.50 11.94 -23.67
C ASN A 3 -35.93 11.96 -25.11
N CYS A 4 -35.43 10.82 -25.58
CA CYS A 4 -35.11 10.61 -26.98
C CYS A 4 -36.40 10.56 -27.81
N THR A 5 -36.51 11.34 -28.88
CA THR A 5 -37.70 11.38 -29.74
C THR A 5 -37.94 10.07 -30.48
N GLU A 6 -36.88 9.34 -30.81
CA GLU A 6 -36.93 8.14 -31.64
C GLU A 6 -37.30 6.87 -30.86
N CYS A 7 -36.93 6.78 -29.58
CA CYS A 7 -37.15 5.57 -28.78
C CYS A 7 -37.74 5.82 -27.38
N ASN A 8 -38.13 7.06 -27.06
CA ASN A 8 -38.69 7.50 -25.77
C ASN A 8 -37.85 7.20 -24.51
N LYS A 9 -36.61 6.69 -24.64
CA LYS A 9 -35.69 6.53 -23.51
C LYS A 9 -35.40 7.88 -22.86
N SER A 10 -35.45 7.92 -21.54
CA SER A 10 -35.33 9.13 -20.74
C SER A 10 -33.94 9.26 -20.13
N PHE A 11 -33.38 10.47 -20.21
CA PHE A 11 -32.02 10.77 -19.76
C PHE A 11 -32.03 11.86 -18.68
N SER A 12 -31.09 11.80 -17.74
CA SER A 12 -30.91 12.81 -16.70
C SER A 12 -30.43 14.15 -17.25
N THR A 13 -29.60 14.14 -18.30
CA THR A 13 -28.96 15.33 -18.89
C THR A 13 -29.16 15.41 -20.41
N LYS A 14 -29.14 16.65 -20.96
CA LYS A 14 -29.23 16.90 -22.41
C LYS A 14 -28.07 16.25 -23.16
N TYR A 15 -26.85 16.27 -22.59
CA TYR A 15 -25.66 15.65 -23.16
C TYR A 15 -25.85 14.14 -23.39
N ASN A 16 -26.35 13.41 -22.38
CA ASN A 16 -26.55 11.96 -22.50
C ASN A 16 -27.62 11.60 -23.55
N ARG A 17 -28.71 12.39 -23.65
CA ARG A 17 -29.68 12.26 -24.75
C ARG A 17 -29.03 12.52 -26.11
N ASN A 18 -28.22 13.57 -26.23
CA ASN A 18 -27.57 13.95 -27.48
C ASN A 18 -26.53 12.92 -27.93
N ARG A 19 -25.69 12.40 -27.02
CA ARG A 19 -24.77 11.29 -27.29
C ARG A 19 -25.54 10.06 -27.76
N HIS A 20 -26.66 9.72 -27.12
CA HIS A 20 -27.51 8.60 -27.52
C HIS A 20 -28.14 8.78 -28.91
N LEU A 21 -28.62 9.98 -29.25
CA LEU A 21 -29.11 10.32 -30.60
C LEU A 21 -28.01 10.14 -31.66
N LYS A 22 -26.78 10.61 -31.37
CA LYS A 22 -25.64 10.49 -32.28
C LYS A 22 -25.12 9.05 -32.44
N THR A 23 -25.10 8.24 -31.37
CA THR A 23 -24.54 6.86 -31.43
C THR A 23 -25.55 5.79 -31.81
N ILE A 24 -26.79 5.84 -31.29
CA ILE A 24 -27.80 4.79 -31.52
C ILE A 24 -28.67 5.10 -32.73
N HIS A 25 -29.08 6.36 -32.90
CA HIS A 25 -29.95 6.77 -34.01
C HIS A 25 -29.17 7.36 -35.20
N LYS A 26 -27.85 7.56 -35.07
CA LYS A 26 -26.97 8.18 -36.08
C LYS A 26 -27.46 9.54 -36.58
N ILE A 27 -28.22 10.26 -35.75
CA ILE A 27 -28.71 11.60 -36.07
C ILE A 27 -27.57 12.58 -35.78
N ASP A 28 -27.08 13.26 -36.82
CA ASP A 28 -26.09 14.32 -36.62
C ASP A 28 -26.78 15.62 -36.22
N LEU A 29 -26.63 15.96 -34.94
CA LEU A 29 -27.32 17.10 -34.34
C LEU A 29 -26.84 18.44 -34.88
N GLU A 30 -25.62 18.50 -35.44
CA GLU A 30 -25.10 19.70 -36.10
C GLU A 30 -25.78 20.00 -37.43
N GLU A 31 -26.36 19.00 -38.10
CA GLU A 31 -27.15 19.22 -39.32
C GLU A 31 -28.58 19.62 -38.96
N ALA A 32 -29.16 19.03 -37.91
CA ALA A 32 -30.46 19.43 -37.35
C ALA A 32 -30.45 20.89 -36.82
N ASP A 33 -29.42 21.30 -36.07
CA ASP A 33 -29.29 22.69 -35.60
C ASP A 33 -29.01 23.66 -36.77
N ARG A 34 -28.34 23.23 -37.86
CA ARG A 34 -28.20 24.00 -39.11
C ARG A 34 -29.53 24.14 -39.88
N GLU A 35 -30.37 23.11 -39.88
CA GLU A 35 -31.72 23.16 -40.47
C GLU A 35 -32.61 24.17 -39.71
N ILE A 36 -32.54 24.17 -38.37
CA ILE A 36 -33.26 25.11 -37.49
C ILE A 36 -32.74 26.56 -37.66
N GLN A 37 -31.44 26.74 -37.93
CA GLN A 37 -30.85 28.06 -38.17
C GLN A 37 -31.05 28.60 -39.60
N ARG A 38 -31.65 27.84 -40.54
CA ARG A 38 -32.02 28.43 -41.84
C ARG A 38 -33.13 29.47 -41.62
N PRO A 39 -32.88 30.76 -41.93
CA PRO A 39 -33.91 31.78 -41.72
C PRO A 39 -35.06 31.53 -42.69
N VAL A 40 -36.29 31.48 -42.15
CA VAL A 40 -37.55 31.35 -42.92
C VAL A 40 -37.82 32.63 -43.72
N LYS A 41 -37.00 32.88 -44.73
CA LYS A 41 -37.18 33.93 -45.74
C LYS A 41 -38.10 33.41 -46.84
N ASN A 42 -39.39 33.34 -46.55
CA ASN A 42 -40.46 33.57 -47.52
C ASN A 42 -41.85 33.54 -46.85
N ASN A 43 -42.33 34.70 -46.39
CA ASN A 43 -43.78 35.02 -46.37
C ASN A 43 -44.08 36.51 -46.05
N LYS A 44 -43.40 37.46 -46.73
CA LYS A 44 -43.82 38.88 -46.73
C LYS A 44 -43.29 39.76 -47.88
N LYS A 45 -43.19 39.25 -49.12
CA LYS A 45 -43.07 40.10 -50.33
C LYS A 45 -43.90 39.58 -51.49
N ARG A 46 -45.23 39.59 -51.33
CA ARG A 46 -46.21 39.32 -52.39
C ARG A 46 -47.37 40.33 -52.29
N LYS A 47 -47.10 41.56 -52.75
CA LYS A 47 -48.03 42.70 -53.05
C LYS A 47 -47.24 44.03 -53.10
N MET A 48 -46.49 44.27 -54.18
CA MET A 48 -46.12 45.59 -54.76
C MET A 48 -45.01 45.41 -55.80
N GLU A 49 -45.34 44.76 -56.92
CA GLU A 49 -44.51 44.78 -58.15
C GLU A 49 -45.35 44.28 -59.33
N GLU A 50 -46.48 44.97 -59.58
CA GLU A 50 -47.31 44.78 -60.77
C GLU A 50 -48.08 46.08 -61.07
N ARG A 51 -47.38 47.08 -61.63
CA ARG A 51 -47.93 48.21 -62.40
C ARG A 51 -46.79 49.03 -63.01
N MET A 52 -46.91 49.29 -64.32
CA MET A 52 -45.98 50.05 -65.18
C MET A 52 -44.63 49.31 -65.39
N GLY A 53 -44.31 48.74 -66.55
CA GLY A 53 -44.89 48.86 -67.90
C GLY A 53 -43.88 49.57 -68.83
N PRO A 54 -43.29 48.88 -69.82
CA PRO A 54 -42.28 49.46 -70.68
C PRO A 54 -42.93 50.30 -71.79
N GLY A 55 -42.57 51.58 -71.85
CA GLY A 55 -42.97 52.50 -72.92
C GLY A 55 -41.76 53.00 -73.69
N ASN A 56 -41.58 52.51 -74.91
CA ASN A 56 -40.90 53.29 -75.94
C ASN A 56 -41.72 54.56 -76.19
N ASP A 57 -41.07 55.69 -76.49
CA ASP A 57 -41.28 56.34 -77.78
C ASP A 57 -40.29 57.50 -78.03
N THR A 58 -39.62 57.36 -79.18
CA THR A 58 -39.32 58.39 -80.18
C THR A 58 -40.10 59.71 -80.06
N ILE A 59 -39.46 60.87 -80.32
CA ILE A 59 -39.90 61.89 -81.33
C ILE A 59 -39.01 63.17 -81.31
N THR A 60 -38.35 63.37 -82.47
CA THR A 60 -37.93 64.58 -83.21
C THR A 60 -37.42 65.88 -82.56
N GLU A 61 -36.37 66.40 -83.21
CA GLU A 61 -36.07 67.80 -83.48
C GLU A 61 -37.31 68.70 -83.72
N THR A 62 -37.19 70.01 -83.47
CA THR A 62 -37.56 71.01 -84.49
C THR A 62 -36.96 72.39 -84.23
N ASP A 63 -36.48 72.98 -85.31
CA ASP A 63 -36.18 74.41 -85.47
C ASP A 63 -37.46 75.26 -85.31
N SER A 64 -37.36 76.50 -84.83
CA SER A 64 -38.01 77.64 -85.50
C SER A 64 -37.72 79.02 -84.90
N THR A 65 -37.35 79.91 -85.82
CA THR A 65 -37.27 81.36 -85.67
C THR A 65 -38.64 82.04 -85.42
N VAL A 66 -38.67 83.26 -84.86
CA VAL A 66 -39.09 84.49 -85.59
C VAL A 66 -39.09 85.79 -84.72
N LYS A 67 -38.36 86.76 -85.28
CA LYS A 67 -38.29 88.24 -85.08
C LYS A 67 -39.57 89.00 -84.63
N LYS A 68 -39.35 90.06 -83.80
CA LYS A 68 -39.73 91.52 -83.95
C LYS A 68 -39.82 92.20 -82.55
N SER A 69 -39.58 93.50 -82.32
CA SER A 69 -39.18 94.64 -83.20
C SER A 69 -38.74 95.90 -82.39
N ILE A 70 -37.81 96.71 -82.97
CA ILE A 70 -37.74 98.21 -82.92
C ILE A 70 -37.66 98.88 -81.52
N LYS A 71 -36.60 99.62 -81.13
CA LYS A 71 -36.26 100.99 -81.61
C LYS A 71 -34.90 101.50 -81.04
N TYR A 72 -34.37 102.57 -81.67
CA TYR A 72 -33.25 103.46 -81.26
C TYR A 72 -31.87 103.32 -81.96
N LYS A 73 -31.81 103.86 -83.19
CA LYS A 73 -30.56 104.40 -83.79
C LYS A 73 -30.17 105.72 -83.12
N ARG A 74 -29.05 105.77 -82.36
CA ARG A 74 -28.17 106.97 -82.16
C ARG A 74 -27.00 106.70 -81.17
N LYS A 75 -25.97 105.93 -81.56
CA LYS A 75 -24.64 105.95 -80.89
C LYS A 75 -23.45 105.30 -81.65
N PHE A 76 -23.60 105.03 -82.96
CA PHE A 76 -22.68 104.15 -83.71
C PHE A 76 -21.31 104.73 -84.11
N LYS A 77 -20.87 105.87 -83.55
CA LYS A 77 -19.54 106.46 -83.81
C LYS A 77 -18.58 106.45 -82.61
N LYS A 78 -19.02 106.06 -81.40
CA LYS A 78 -18.15 105.86 -80.21
C LYS A 78 -17.78 104.39 -79.92
N MET A 79 -18.51 103.40 -80.46
CA MET A 79 -18.21 101.97 -80.20
C MET A 79 -16.93 101.45 -80.88
N ARG A 80 -16.41 102.10 -81.93
CA ARG A 80 -15.22 101.59 -82.65
C ARG A 80 -13.91 101.71 -81.86
N ILE A 81 -13.87 102.56 -80.83
CA ILE A 81 -12.73 102.72 -79.91
C ILE A 81 -12.89 101.79 -78.68
N LEU A 82 -14.11 101.50 -78.25
CA LEU A 82 -14.37 100.53 -77.19
C LEU A 82 -14.19 99.07 -77.66
N ALA A 83 -14.51 98.74 -78.91
CA ALA A 83 -14.34 97.39 -79.44
C ALA A 83 -12.88 96.90 -79.43
N THR A 84 -11.89 97.78 -79.68
CA THR A 84 -10.47 97.43 -79.62
C THR A 84 -9.92 97.35 -78.19
N SER A 85 -10.51 98.10 -77.24
CA SER A 85 -10.24 97.97 -75.81
C SER A 85 -10.81 96.67 -75.25
N VAL A 86 -12.08 96.37 -75.53
CA VAL A 86 -12.76 95.14 -75.12
C VAL A 86 -12.10 93.90 -75.71
N ASN A 87 -11.64 93.93 -76.97
CA ASN A 87 -10.91 92.79 -77.54
C ASN A 87 -9.57 92.52 -76.82
N ARG A 88 -8.84 93.55 -76.36
CA ARG A 88 -7.61 93.33 -75.56
C ARG A 88 -7.95 92.74 -74.19
N SER A 89 -8.94 93.30 -73.48
CA SER A 89 -9.39 92.77 -72.19
C SER A 89 -9.93 91.34 -72.30
N ASN A 90 -10.68 91.01 -73.36
CA ASN A 90 -11.19 89.67 -73.62
C ASN A 90 -10.06 88.68 -73.95
N VAL A 91 -9.03 89.07 -74.70
CA VAL A 91 -7.85 88.22 -74.92
C VAL A 91 -7.12 87.94 -73.60
N THR A 92 -6.95 88.94 -72.73
CA THR A 92 -6.38 88.73 -71.39
C THR A 92 -7.28 87.84 -70.50
N LEU A 93 -8.60 87.99 -70.56
CA LEU A 93 -9.56 87.14 -69.85
C LEU A 93 -9.54 85.70 -70.36
N MET A 94 -9.48 85.48 -71.68
CA MET A 94 -9.36 84.17 -72.29
C MET A 94 -8.03 83.49 -71.94
N LEU A 95 -6.93 84.23 -71.89
CA LEU A 95 -5.64 83.73 -71.40
C LEU A 95 -5.69 83.33 -69.92
N LYS A 96 -6.33 84.15 -69.07
CA LYS A 96 -6.54 83.80 -67.65
C LYS A 96 -7.45 82.58 -67.48
N LEU A 97 -8.56 82.50 -68.22
CA LEU A 97 -9.46 81.34 -68.21
C LEU A 97 -8.78 80.07 -68.71
N LYS A 98 -7.93 80.17 -69.75
CA LYS A 98 -7.12 79.04 -70.23
C LYS A 98 -6.13 78.56 -69.16
N ASN A 99 -5.42 79.49 -68.51
CA ASN A 99 -4.48 79.16 -67.44
C ASN A 99 -5.21 78.57 -66.21
N CYS A 100 -6.35 79.13 -65.79
CA CYS A 100 -7.17 78.55 -64.72
C CYS A 100 -7.74 77.17 -65.09
N LYS A 101 -8.07 76.93 -66.36
CA LYS A 101 -8.47 75.59 -66.83
C LYS A 101 -7.29 74.62 -66.74
N GLU A 102 -6.11 75.01 -67.24
CA GLU A 102 -4.90 74.20 -67.19
C GLU A 102 -4.50 73.85 -65.74
N GLN A 103 -4.57 74.82 -64.82
CA GLN A 103 -4.37 74.60 -63.39
C GLN A 103 -5.43 73.66 -62.77
N LEU A 104 -6.71 73.83 -63.10
CA LEU A 104 -7.77 72.94 -62.60
C LEU A 104 -7.61 71.50 -63.13
N GLU A 105 -7.17 71.36 -64.38
CA GLU A 105 -6.92 70.07 -65.03
C GLU A 105 -5.66 69.38 -64.44
N GLU A 106 -4.63 70.15 -64.08
CA GLU A 106 -3.46 69.70 -63.32
C GLU A 106 -3.84 69.21 -61.91
N GLU A 107 -4.60 70.02 -61.15
CA GLU A 107 -5.08 69.66 -59.81
C GLU A 107 -6.06 68.48 -59.84
N MET A 108 -6.92 68.36 -60.85
CA MET A 108 -7.74 67.17 -61.05
C MET A 108 -6.89 65.91 -61.28
N ASN A 109 -5.76 66.02 -62.00
CA ASN A 109 -4.89 64.88 -62.24
C ASN A 109 -4.06 64.51 -60.99
N LYS A 110 -3.61 65.48 -60.19
CA LYS A 110 -3.02 65.24 -58.85
C LYS A 110 -4.01 64.54 -57.92
N ASN A 111 -5.27 65.00 -57.89
CA ASN A 111 -6.32 64.37 -57.08
C ASN A 111 -6.66 62.94 -57.53
N LYS A 112 -6.62 62.64 -58.85
CA LYS A 112 -6.77 61.25 -59.34
C LYS A 112 -5.64 60.35 -58.85
N LEU A 113 -4.38 60.82 -58.91
CA LEU A 113 -3.23 60.09 -58.38
C LEU A 113 -3.39 59.83 -56.88
N LEU A 114 -3.72 60.86 -56.09
CA LEU A 114 -3.94 60.73 -54.65
C LEU A 114 -5.07 59.75 -54.30
N ILE A 115 -6.17 59.75 -55.05
CA ILE A 115 -7.28 58.79 -54.87
C ILE A 115 -6.82 57.35 -55.16
N GLU A 116 -5.98 57.14 -56.16
CA GLU A 116 -5.46 55.82 -56.50
C GLU A 116 -4.42 55.33 -55.47
N ASP A 117 -3.54 56.21 -54.99
CA ASP A 117 -2.61 55.92 -53.89
C ASP A 117 -3.37 55.56 -52.59
N LEU A 118 -4.45 56.28 -52.28
CA LEU A 118 -5.32 55.95 -51.14
C LEU A 118 -6.05 54.61 -51.32
N ARG A 119 -6.52 54.27 -52.52
CA ARG A 119 -7.11 52.95 -52.82
C ARG A 119 -6.09 51.83 -52.63
N ASN A 120 -4.86 52.02 -53.09
CA ASN A 120 -3.77 51.06 -52.92
C ASN A 120 -3.45 50.87 -51.43
N ALA A 121 -3.37 51.96 -50.65
CA ALA A 121 -3.16 51.91 -49.21
C ALA A 121 -4.29 51.19 -48.44
N VAL A 122 -5.56 51.44 -48.82
CA VAL A 122 -6.72 50.73 -48.25
C VAL A 122 -6.66 49.24 -48.59
N SER A 123 -6.41 48.87 -49.85
CA SER A 123 -6.30 47.47 -50.28
C SER A 123 -5.19 46.70 -49.54
N ILE A 124 -4.03 47.33 -49.32
CA ILE A 124 -2.95 46.76 -48.50
C ILE A 124 -3.43 46.53 -47.06
N LYS A 125 -4.17 47.48 -46.46
CA LYS A 125 -4.70 47.34 -45.09
C LYS A 125 -5.83 46.31 -44.98
N GLU A 126 -6.68 46.16 -46.00
CA GLU A 126 -7.68 45.08 -46.07
C GLU A 126 -6.99 43.71 -46.10
N MET A 127 -5.94 43.53 -46.90
CA MET A 127 -5.14 42.30 -46.94
C MET A 127 -4.42 42.01 -45.62
N GLU A 128 -3.92 43.04 -44.93
CA GLU A 128 -3.31 42.91 -43.60
C GLU A 128 -4.33 42.46 -42.54
N LEU A 129 -5.54 43.05 -42.54
CA LEU A 129 -6.63 42.67 -41.64
C LEU A 129 -7.15 41.24 -41.91
N LEU A 130 -7.22 40.82 -43.18
CA LEU A 130 -7.55 39.44 -43.54
C LEU A 130 -6.48 38.45 -43.04
N SER A 131 -5.20 38.81 -43.13
CA SER A 131 -4.10 38.02 -42.57
C SER A 131 -4.19 37.88 -41.04
N GLN A 132 -4.42 39.00 -40.34
CA GLN A 132 -4.63 39.00 -38.88
C GLN A 132 -5.85 38.17 -38.47
N THR A 133 -6.96 38.27 -39.22
CA THR A 133 -8.17 37.46 -38.99
C THR A 133 -7.91 35.96 -39.14
N LYS A 134 -7.08 35.58 -40.12
CA LYS A 134 -6.66 34.18 -40.29
C LYS A 134 -5.83 33.69 -39.09
N ILE A 135 -4.87 34.48 -38.63
CA ILE A 135 -4.05 34.16 -37.46
C ILE A 135 -4.92 34.00 -36.20
N LEU A 136 -5.87 34.91 -35.97
CA LEU A 136 -6.83 34.83 -34.86
C LEU A 136 -7.70 33.57 -34.93
N THR A 137 -8.12 33.17 -36.13
CA THR A 137 -8.88 31.93 -36.36
C THR A 137 -8.04 30.69 -36.05
N GLU A 138 -6.78 30.67 -36.49
CA GLU A 138 -5.84 29.58 -36.20
C GLU A 138 -5.49 29.48 -34.70
N THR A 139 -5.39 30.61 -33.98
CA THR A 139 -5.18 30.60 -32.52
C THR A 139 -6.40 30.16 -31.73
N ASN A 140 -7.62 30.55 -32.15
CA ASN A 140 -8.85 30.06 -31.52
C ASN A 140 -9.00 28.54 -31.69
N ASN A 141 -8.74 28.01 -32.89
CA ASN A 141 -8.78 26.56 -33.13
C ASN A 141 -7.79 25.79 -32.24
N LYS A 142 -6.59 26.34 -31.98
CA LYS A 142 -5.60 25.77 -31.04
C LYS A 142 -6.06 25.85 -29.58
N LEU A 143 -6.76 26.92 -29.21
CA LEU A 143 -7.34 27.07 -27.87
C LEU A 143 -8.44 26.04 -27.64
N ASP A 144 -9.31 25.81 -28.61
CA ASP A 144 -10.35 24.77 -28.55
C ASP A 144 -9.74 23.36 -28.48
N GLU A 145 -8.65 23.09 -29.21
CA GLU A 145 -7.90 21.83 -29.10
C GLU A 145 -7.27 21.63 -27.72
N LEU A 146 -6.72 22.69 -27.11
CA LEU A 146 -6.18 22.66 -25.74
C LEU A 146 -7.28 22.47 -24.70
N ASN A 147 -8.45 23.10 -24.88
CA ASN A 147 -9.61 22.91 -24.02
C ASN A 147 -10.10 21.46 -24.08
N ALA A 148 -10.24 20.88 -25.28
CA ALA A 148 -10.63 19.47 -25.46
C ALA A 148 -9.64 18.49 -24.79
N LYS A 149 -8.32 18.74 -24.91
CA LYS A 149 -7.29 17.94 -24.21
C LYS A 149 -7.36 18.10 -22.69
N THR A 150 -7.70 19.29 -22.20
CA THR A 150 -7.86 19.57 -20.77
C THR A 150 -9.09 18.85 -20.22
N GLU A 151 -10.23 18.89 -20.93
CA GLU A 151 -11.43 18.13 -20.57
C GLU A 151 -11.17 16.61 -20.56
N GLN A 152 -10.44 16.09 -21.55
CA GLN A 152 -10.03 14.67 -21.56
C GLN A 152 -9.18 14.32 -20.33
N CYS A 153 -8.19 15.14 -19.98
CA CYS A 153 -7.34 14.91 -18.80
C CYS A 153 -8.14 14.93 -17.48
N ILE A 154 -9.16 15.80 -17.37
CA ILE A 154 -10.07 15.81 -16.22
C ILE A 154 -10.88 14.51 -16.15
N VAL A 155 -11.45 14.05 -17.26
CA VAL A 155 -12.21 12.79 -17.31
C VAL A 155 -11.35 11.57 -16.97
N GLU A 156 -10.08 11.55 -17.39
CA GLU A 156 -9.13 10.50 -17.04
C GLU A 156 -8.80 10.51 -15.53
N LYS A 157 -8.59 11.69 -14.92
CA LYS A 157 -8.41 11.83 -13.46
C LYS A 157 -9.65 11.44 -12.65
N ASP A 158 -10.85 11.76 -13.11
CA ASP A 158 -12.09 11.35 -12.46
C ASP A 158 -12.24 9.82 -12.47
N LYS A 159 -11.84 9.17 -13.57
CA LYS A 159 -11.80 7.70 -13.67
C LYS A 159 -10.78 7.10 -12.70
N GLU A 160 -9.55 7.65 -12.66
CA GLU A 160 -8.49 7.24 -11.73
C GLU A 160 -8.94 7.38 -10.26
N THR A 161 -9.56 8.51 -9.93
CA THR A 161 -10.15 8.78 -8.60
C THR A 161 -11.25 7.77 -8.24
N HIS A 162 -12.08 7.38 -9.20
CA HIS A 162 -13.10 6.34 -8.98
C HIS A 162 -12.48 4.95 -8.78
N GLU A 163 -11.39 4.62 -9.47
CA GLU A 163 -10.66 3.36 -9.26
C GLU A 163 -9.99 3.33 -7.88
N TYR A 164 -9.31 4.41 -7.44
CA TYR A 164 -8.79 4.52 -6.07
C TYR A 164 -9.88 4.38 -5.01
N LYS A 165 -11.05 5.03 -5.20
CA LYS A 165 -12.17 4.89 -4.27
C LYS A 165 -12.66 3.45 -4.15
N ARG A 166 -12.73 2.72 -5.27
CA ARG A 166 -13.10 1.29 -5.27
C ARG A 166 -12.09 0.43 -4.50
N VAL A 167 -10.80 0.70 -4.67
CA VAL A 167 -9.73 0.00 -3.92
C VAL A 167 -9.79 0.32 -2.42
N ILE A 168 -10.04 1.57 -2.04
CA ILE A 168 -10.21 1.97 -0.63
C ILE A 168 -11.42 1.26 0.00
N ASP A 169 -12.55 1.19 -0.69
CA ASP A 169 -13.75 0.52 -0.18
C ASP A 169 -13.57 -1.02 -0.11
N GLN A 170 -12.78 -1.63 -1.01
CA GLN A 170 -12.38 -3.04 -0.91
C GLN A 170 -11.46 -3.30 0.30
N LEU A 171 -10.43 -2.46 0.51
CA LEU A 171 -9.52 -2.57 1.65
C LEU A 171 -10.23 -2.36 2.99
N ARG A 172 -11.28 -1.52 3.04
CA ARG A 172 -12.15 -1.40 4.21
C ARG A 172 -12.88 -2.71 4.51
N LEU A 173 -13.49 -3.32 3.50
CA LEU A 173 -14.20 -4.59 3.64
C LEU A 173 -13.27 -5.74 4.06
N GLU A 174 -12.03 -5.75 3.59
CA GLU A 174 -11.01 -6.71 4.02
C GLU A 174 -10.55 -6.47 5.46
N ASN A 175 -10.36 -5.21 5.88
CA ASN A 175 -10.08 -4.86 7.28
C ASN A 175 -11.23 -5.26 8.22
N GLU A 176 -12.50 -5.03 7.84
CA GLU A 176 -13.67 -5.47 8.62
C GLU A 176 -13.71 -7.00 8.80
N LYS A 177 -13.37 -7.77 7.75
CA LYS A 177 -13.22 -9.23 7.83
C LYS A 177 -12.07 -9.65 8.74
N LEU A 178 -10.91 -9.00 8.63
CA LEU A 178 -9.75 -9.29 9.48
C LEU A 178 -10.04 -8.97 10.95
N GLN A 179 -10.74 -7.87 11.23
CA GLN A 179 -11.13 -7.50 12.58
C GLN A 179 -12.14 -8.49 13.17
N SER A 180 -13.16 -8.91 12.41
CA SER A 180 -14.09 -9.97 12.84
C SER A 180 -13.38 -11.32 13.07
N ASN A 181 -12.38 -11.66 12.24
CA ASN A 181 -11.53 -12.83 12.45
C ASN A 181 -10.71 -12.72 13.73
N PHE A 182 -10.13 -11.55 14.00
CA PHE A 182 -9.35 -11.29 15.21
C PHE A 182 -10.22 -11.40 16.48
N GLU A 183 -11.41 -10.82 16.49
CA GLU A 183 -12.38 -10.94 17.59
C GLU A 183 -12.78 -12.41 17.84
N ARG A 184 -12.98 -13.18 16.78
CA ARG A 184 -13.26 -14.63 16.86
C ARG A 184 -12.07 -15.43 17.42
N VAL A 185 -10.84 -15.14 16.98
CA VAL A 185 -9.62 -15.78 17.52
C VAL A 185 -9.43 -15.42 19.00
N ASN A 186 -9.62 -14.15 19.36
CA ASN A 186 -9.52 -13.68 20.75
C ASN A 186 -10.59 -14.35 21.65
N SER A 187 -11.82 -14.49 21.16
CA SER A 187 -12.89 -15.25 21.86
C SER A 187 -12.51 -16.72 22.08
N ASN A 188 -11.91 -17.38 21.09
CA ASN A 188 -11.46 -18.77 21.22
C ASN A 188 -10.24 -18.90 22.15
N CYS A 189 -9.30 -17.95 22.09
CA CYS A 189 -8.15 -17.90 22.97
C CYS A 189 -8.59 -17.74 24.44
N LYS A 190 -9.54 -16.84 24.71
CA LYS A 190 -10.15 -16.69 26.03
C LYS A 190 -10.78 -17.98 26.54
N LYS A 191 -11.60 -18.67 25.73
CA LYS A 191 -12.17 -19.99 26.10
C LYS A 191 -11.09 -21.03 26.43
N SER A 192 -9.97 -21.01 25.70
CA SER A 192 -8.84 -21.90 25.97
C SER A 192 -8.20 -21.60 27.34
N VAL A 193 -7.99 -20.31 27.65
CA VAL A 193 -7.51 -19.87 28.97
C VAL A 193 -8.48 -20.26 30.08
N ASP A 194 -9.78 -20.05 29.89
CA ASP A 194 -10.83 -20.43 30.86
C ASP A 194 -10.78 -21.96 31.14
N ILE A 195 -10.57 -22.80 30.11
CA ILE A 195 -10.39 -24.25 30.24
C ILE A 195 -9.10 -24.60 31.00
N PHE A 196 -7.98 -23.93 30.71
CA PHE A 196 -6.72 -24.15 31.41
C PHE A 196 -6.78 -23.74 32.89
N GLU A 197 -7.48 -22.65 33.24
CA GLU A 197 -7.71 -22.28 34.64
C GLU A 197 -8.62 -23.29 35.36
N GLN A 198 -9.66 -23.80 34.68
CA GLN A 198 -10.53 -24.83 35.24
C GLN A 198 -9.78 -26.14 35.49
N GLU A 199 -8.94 -26.59 34.56
CA GLU A 199 -8.13 -27.80 34.74
C GLU A 199 -7.03 -27.63 35.78
N LYS A 200 -6.43 -26.43 35.89
CA LYS A 200 -5.50 -26.08 36.97
C LYS A 200 -6.16 -26.18 38.34
N LEU A 201 -7.39 -25.69 38.50
CA LEU A 201 -8.17 -25.83 39.73
C LEU A 201 -8.47 -27.31 40.03
N ARG A 202 -8.91 -28.08 39.03
CA ARG A 202 -9.16 -29.53 39.17
C ARG A 202 -7.93 -30.28 39.66
N LEU A 203 -6.77 -30.02 39.07
CA LEU A 203 -5.49 -30.62 39.47
C LEU A 203 -5.04 -30.16 40.87
N GLN A 204 -5.32 -28.92 41.25
CA GLN A 204 -5.02 -28.42 42.59
C GLN A 204 -5.85 -29.14 43.66
N ASP A 205 -7.14 -29.38 43.41
CA ASP A 205 -8.01 -30.14 44.32
C ASP A 205 -7.60 -31.62 44.40
N GLU A 206 -7.16 -32.20 43.28
CA GLU A 206 -6.61 -33.55 43.23
C GLU A 206 -5.32 -33.66 44.06
N ILE A 207 -4.39 -32.70 43.92
CA ILE A 207 -3.17 -32.60 44.77
C ILE A 207 -3.54 -32.44 46.25
N ASN A 208 -4.50 -31.57 46.59
CA ASN A 208 -4.96 -31.38 47.97
C ASN A 208 -5.53 -32.69 48.55
N THR A 209 -6.22 -33.48 47.72
CA THR A 209 -6.74 -34.81 48.09
C THR A 209 -5.63 -35.81 48.36
N TYR A 210 -4.57 -35.85 47.53
CA TYR A 210 -3.39 -36.68 47.77
C TYR A 210 -2.64 -36.26 49.04
N MET A 211 -2.38 -34.97 49.24
CA MET A 211 -1.78 -34.43 50.47
C MET A 211 -2.56 -34.81 51.73
N THR A 212 -3.89 -34.86 51.65
CA THR A 212 -4.75 -35.29 52.76
C THR A 212 -4.60 -36.79 53.05
N ARG A 213 -4.57 -37.65 52.01
CA ARG A 213 -4.29 -39.09 52.18
C ARG A 213 -2.91 -39.35 52.77
N ASP A 214 -1.88 -38.67 52.29
CA ASP A 214 -0.51 -38.85 52.79
C ASP A 214 -0.40 -38.46 54.26
N LYS A 215 -1.13 -37.41 54.68
CA LYS A 215 -1.26 -37.05 56.10
C LYS A 215 -1.96 -38.15 56.92
N GLU A 216 -3.07 -38.72 56.43
CA GLU A 216 -3.72 -39.86 57.07
C GLU A 216 -2.82 -41.11 57.14
N HIS A 217 -2.01 -41.35 56.11
CA HIS A 217 -1.04 -42.45 56.09
C HIS A 217 0.08 -42.23 57.12
N LEU A 218 0.59 -41.00 57.26
CA LEU A 218 1.57 -40.64 58.30
C LEU A 218 0.98 -40.77 59.71
N GLU A 219 -0.26 -40.34 59.92
CA GLU A 219 -0.96 -40.50 61.21
C GLU A 219 -1.18 -41.98 61.56
N LYS A 220 -1.58 -42.82 60.59
CA LYS A 220 -1.64 -44.28 60.76
C LYS A 220 -0.27 -44.90 61.04
N GLN A 221 0.78 -44.44 60.36
CA GLN A 221 2.14 -44.95 60.56
C GLN A 221 2.65 -44.60 61.98
N ALA A 222 2.36 -43.40 62.48
CA ALA A 222 2.65 -43.02 63.86
C ALA A 222 1.91 -43.90 64.87
N SER A 223 0.59 -44.11 64.67
CA SER A 223 -0.21 -44.99 65.53
C SER A 223 0.30 -46.44 65.56
N LEU A 224 0.75 -46.99 64.43
CA LEU A 224 1.37 -48.31 64.37
C LEU A 224 2.72 -48.34 65.09
N TYR A 225 3.49 -47.25 65.04
CA TYR A 225 4.75 -47.14 65.77
C TYR A 225 4.54 -47.16 67.28
N ASP A 226 3.52 -46.43 67.78
CA ASP A 226 3.14 -46.44 69.19
C ASP A 226 2.66 -47.85 69.65
N GLU A 227 1.88 -48.54 68.82
CA GLU A 227 1.44 -49.92 69.10
C GLU A 227 2.64 -50.90 69.15
N ILE A 228 3.60 -50.79 68.23
CA ILE A 228 4.85 -51.56 68.25
C ILE A 228 5.65 -51.27 69.53
N GLN A 229 5.77 -50.01 69.95
CA GLN A 229 6.47 -49.64 71.19
C GLN A 229 5.79 -50.24 72.42
N GLU A 230 4.45 -50.29 72.47
CA GLU A 230 3.72 -50.89 73.58
C GLU A 230 3.83 -52.43 73.61
N LEU A 231 3.87 -53.08 72.43
CA LEU A 231 4.19 -54.50 72.30
C LEU A 231 5.62 -54.81 72.77
N LEU A 232 6.61 -53.98 72.42
CA LEU A 232 7.99 -54.13 72.89
C LEU A 232 8.09 -54.03 74.42
N LYS A 233 7.43 -53.05 75.06
CA LYS A 233 7.35 -52.96 76.53
C LYS A 233 6.72 -54.21 77.16
N ARG A 234 5.68 -54.78 76.53
CA ARG A 234 5.05 -56.03 76.99
C ARG A 234 5.99 -57.23 76.90
N ILE A 235 6.78 -57.33 75.82
CA ILE A 235 7.80 -58.38 75.67
C ILE A 235 8.87 -58.21 76.75
N GLU A 236 9.40 -57.00 76.93
CA GLU A 236 10.42 -56.72 77.95
C GLU A 236 9.93 -57.03 79.38
N PHE A 237 8.65 -56.74 79.68
CA PHE A 237 8.01 -57.12 80.94
C PHE A 237 7.90 -58.65 81.11
N MET A 238 7.51 -59.39 80.05
CA MET A 238 7.46 -60.85 80.05
C MET A 238 8.85 -61.47 80.27
N GLU A 239 9.90 -60.94 79.65
CA GLU A 239 11.28 -61.38 79.83
C GLU A 239 11.76 -61.17 81.28
N ARG A 240 11.46 -60.01 81.89
CA ARG A 240 11.76 -59.75 83.32
C ARG A 240 11.03 -60.71 84.25
N LEU A 241 9.75 -61.03 83.98
CA LEU A 241 9.01 -62.07 84.71
C LEU A 241 9.69 -63.45 84.57
N GLN A 242 10.10 -63.80 83.35
CA GLN A 242 10.73 -65.08 83.06
C GLN A 242 12.09 -65.24 83.77
N HIS A 243 12.90 -64.17 83.81
CA HIS A 243 14.14 -64.13 84.62
C HIS A 243 13.89 -64.22 86.13
N THR A 244 12.79 -63.67 86.63
CA THR A 244 12.38 -63.77 88.04
C THR A 244 12.00 -65.21 88.41
N ILE A 245 11.34 -65.94 87.51
CA ILE A 245 10.93 -67.34 87.69
C ILE A 245 12.11 -68.31 87.49
N ALA A 246 13.07 -67.98 86.61
CA ALA A 246 14.18 -68.86 86.25
C ALA A 246 15.42 -68.77 87.20
N SER A 247 15.35 -68.00 88.29
CA SER A 247 16.46 -67.85 89.24
C SER A 247 16.50 -69.02 90.25
N PRO A 248 17.53 -69.89 90.26
CA PRO A 248 17.62 -70.99 91.20
C PRO A 248 18.07 -70.50 92.58
N SER A 249 17.21 -70.65 93.59
CA SER A 249 17.56 -70.39 94.99
C SER A 249 18.52 -71.45 95.55
N PRO A 250 19.66 -71.07 96.16
CA PRO A 250 20.54 -72.02 96.83
C PRO A 250 20.16 -72.20 98.32
N ASN A 251 19.92 -73.46 98.71
CA ASN A 251 20.01 -74.03 100.07
C ASN A 251 19.25 -73.37 101.25
N VAL A 252 18.18 -74.03 101.74
CA VAL A 252 18.00 -74.36 103.18
C VAL A 252 17.35 -75.76 103.31
N SER A 253 17.69 -76.50 104.37
CA SER A 253 17.27 -77.89 104.67
C SER A 253 15.86 -78.01 105.28
N GLU A 254 15.29 -79.22 105.20
CA GLU A 254 14.39 -79.93 106.15
C GLU A 254 13.28 -79.15 106.93
N THR A 255 12.04 -79.63 107.09
CA THR A 255 11.59 -81.02 107.32
C THR A 255 10.05 -81.17 107.20
N MET A 256 9.56 -82.42 107.06
CA MET A 256 8.19 -82.93 107.36
C MET A 256 6.98 -82.43 106.52
N SER A 257 6.37 -83.34 105.74
CA SER A 257 5.14 -84.07 106.14
C SER A 257 4.30 -84.59 104.95
N THR A 258 4.06 -85.91 104.96
CA THR A 258 2.97 -86.70 104.32
C THR A 258 2.01 -86.03 103.30
N PHE A 259 1.94 -86.57 102.06
CA PHE A 259 0.90 -87.52 101.62
C PHE A 259 1.10 -87.93 100.13
N SER A 260 0.87 -89.22 99.80
CA SER A 260 0.65 -89.71 98.43
C SER A 260 -0.85 -89.97 98.20
N PRO A 261 -1.34 -90.12 96.95
CA PRO A 261 -1.21 -91.38 96.20
C PRO A 261 -0.65 -91.16 94.78
N ILE A 262 0.29 -91.97 94.27
CA ILE A 262 0.06 -93.31 93.68
C ILE A 262 -0.93 -93.30 92.51
N THR A 263 -0.40 -93.40 91.28
CA THR A 263 -0.74 -94.51 90.37
C THR A 263 0.52 -94.96 89.62
N ARG A 264 0.89 -96.23 89.76
CA ARG A 264 1.93 -96.90 88.93
C ARG A 264 1.28 -97.39 87.63
N LEU A 265 2.06 -97.55 86.54
CA LEU A 265 2.14 -98.81 85.77
C LEU A 265 3.11 -98.78 84.57
N SER A 266 3.66 -99.96 84.28
CA SER A 266 4.35 -100.40 83.05
C SER A 266 5.78 -99.89 82.74
N THR A 267 6.76 -100.72 83.11
CA THR A 267 8.19 -100.61 82.74
C THR A 267 8.53 -101.46 81.50
N THR A 268 7.96 -101.13 80.35
CA THR A 268 8.32 -101.73 79.04
C THR A 268 8.32 -100.66 77.94
N GLY A 269 9.44 -99.96 77.76
CA GLY A 269 9.53 -98.88 76.77
C GLY A 269 10.73 -97.93 76.88
N ILE A 270 11.87 -98.39 77.40
CA ILE A 270 13.06 -97.51 77.60
C ILE A 270 13.66 -97.04 76.25
N GLU A 271 13.42 -97.78 75.17
CA GLU A 271 13.79 -97.38 73.79
C GLU A 271 12.73 -96.46 73.15
N ALA A 272 11.44 -96.64 73.46
CA ALA A 272 10.35 -95.79 72.96
C ALA A 272 10.36 -94.38 73.58
N SER A 273 10.70 -94.25 74.86
CA SER A 273 10.75 -92.95 75.54
C SER A 273 11.93 -92.08 75.08
N THR A 274 13.08 -92.69 74.78
CA THR A 274 14.24 -91.97 74.21
C THR A 274 13.98 -91.58 72.76
N GLN A 275 13.32 -92.44 71.99
CA GLN A 275 12.88 -92.12 70.63
C GLN A 275 11.87 -90.97 70.62
N GLN A 276 10.79 -91.00 71.43
CA GLN A 276 9.81 -89.91 71.49
C GLN A 276 10.40 -88.57 71.97
N HIS A 277 11.39 -88.61 72.87
CA HIS A 277 12.08 -87.39 73.32
C HIS A 277 13.04 -86.84 72.25
N THR A 278 13.62 -87.71 71.42
CA THR A 278 14.45 -87.36 70.26
C THR A 278 13.58 -86.81 69.13
N GLU A 279 12.41 -87.40 68.87
CA GLU A 279 11.41 -86.93 67.91
C GLU A 279 10.89 -85.55 68.29
N ARG A 280 10.55 -85.30 69.58
CA ARG A 280 10.20 -83.94 70.06
C ARG A 280 11.34 -82.95 69.87
N LYS A 281 12.59 -83.34 70.17
CA LYS A 281 13.76 -82.46 70.00
C LYS A 281 14.01 -82.15 68.52
N ASN A 282 13.84 -83.14 67.64
CA ASN A 282 13.94 -82.99 66.18
C ASN A 282 12.79 -82.16 65.61
N ALA A 283 11.56 -82.28 66.13
CA ALA A 283 10.43 -81.44 65.76
C ALA A 283 10.64 -79.97 66.15
N ILE A 284 11.17 -79.70 67.35
CA ILE A 284 11.54 -78.35 67.79
C ILE A 284 12.68 -77.79 66.92
N ILE A 285 13.72 -78.58 66.64
CA ILE A 285 14.79 -78.18 65.71
C ILE A 285 14.25 -77.94 64.28
N GLY A 286 13.27 -78.73 63.84
CA GLY A 286 12.56 -78.56 62.58
C GLY A 286 11.82 -77.21 62.51
N TYR A 287 11.03 -76.90 63.55
CA TYR A 287 10.33 -75.61 63.69
C TYR A 287 11.31 -74.43 63.75
N MET A 288 12.38 -74.52 64.55
CA MET A 288 13.39 -73.46 64.62
C MET A 288 14.12 -73.26 63.29
N ARG A 289 14.30 -74.31 62.48
CA ARG A 289 14.85 -74.19 61.13
C ARG A 289 13.86 -73.55 60.16
N THR A 290 12.59 -73.94 60.17
CA THR A 290 11.58 -73.37 59.26
C THR A 290 11.23 -71.93 59.61
N ASP A 291 11.14 -71.55 60.88
CA ASP A 291 10.93 -70.15 61.25
C ASP A 291 12.17 -69.30 60.97
N LYS A 292 13.39 -69.80 61.24
CA LYS A 292 14.62 -69.09 60.82
C LYS A 292 14.75 -68.96 59.31
N GLN A 293 14.27 -69.95 58.55
CA GLN A 293 14.22 -69.87 57.10
C GLN A 293 13.21 -68.81 56.62
N LYS A 294 11.99 -68.79 57.18
CA LYS A 294 11.00 -67.73 56.90
C LYS A 294 11.50 -66.34 57.29
N GLU A 295 12.24 -66.21 58.40
CA GLU A 295 12.87 -64.96 58.83
C GLU A 295 13.90 -64.48 57.80
N THR A 296 14.74 -65.37 57.27
CA THR A 296 15.64 -65.02 56.16
C THR A 296 14.90 -64.70 54.86
N GLU A 297 13.81 -65.39 54.54
CA GLU A 297 12.97 -65.10 53.36
C GLU A 297 12.28 -63.73 53.48
N LEU A 298 11.77 -63.38 54.66
CA LEU A 298 11.21 -62.06 54.98
C LEU A 298 12.27 -60.95 54.88
N CYS A 299 13.46 -61.15 55.45
CA CYS A 299 14.56 -60.20 55.34
C CYS A 299 15.00 -60.00 53.88
N MET A 300 15.13 -61.06 53.09
CA MET A 300 15.44 -60.93 51.65
C MET A 300 14.32 -60.20 50.89
N SER A 301 13.06 -60.47 51.21
CA SER A 301 11.92 -59.78 50.60
C SER A 301 11.90 -58.28 50.94
N ALA A 302 12.21 -57.91 52.19
CA ALA A 302 12.29 -56.53 52.63
C ALA A 302 13.49 -55.79 52.00
N GLU A 303 14.65 -56.45 51.89
CA GLU A 303 15.85 -55.93 51.21
C GLU A 303 15.56 -55.67 49.72
N LEU A 304 14.88 -56.60 49.02
CA LEU A 304 14.47 -56.42 47.63
C LEU A 304 13.48 -55.28 47.43
N GLU A 305 12.52 -55.09 48.34
CA GLU A 305 11.57 -53.98 48.27
C GLU A 305 12.25 -52.63 48.57
N LEU A 306 13.20 -52.59 49.53
CA LEU A 306 14.07 -51.43 49.74
C LEU A 306 14.92 -51.10 48.51
N GLN A 307 15.43 -52.10 47.79
CA GLN A 307 16.14 -51.89 46.53
C GLN A 307 15.23 -51.32 45.43
N ARG A 308 13.98 -51.81 45.31
CA ARG A 308 12.98 -51.23 44.39
C ARG A 308 12.64 -49.78 44.73
N ILE A 309 12.44 -49.47 46.01
CA ILE A 309 12.15 -48.10 46.48
C ILE A 309 13.34 -47.17 46.17
N ARG A 310 14.58 -47.60 46.42
CA ARG A 310 15.79 -46.84 46.05
C ARG A 310 15.89 -46.61 44.55
N ALA A 311 15.69 -47.65 43.74
CA ALA A 311 15.74 -47.55 42.27
C ALA A 311 14.66 -46.60 41.73
N LYS A 312 13.42 -46.70 42.24
CA LYS A 312 12.34 -45.79 41.89
C LYS A 312 12.66 -44.35 42.30
N SER A 313 13.14 -44.14 43.52
CA SER A 313 13.57 -42.82 44.00
C SER A 313 14.65 -42.20 43.11
N THR A 314 15.62 -42.97 42.61
CA THR A 314 16.62 -42.44 41.67
C THR A 314 16.05 -42.06 40.31
N VAL A 315 15.05 -42.79 39.80
CA VAL A 315 14.35 -42.44 38.55
C VAL A 315 13.51 -41.17 38.73
N ASP A 316 12.75 -41.08 39.84
CA ASP A 316 11.96 -39.89 40.16
C ASP A 316 12.86 -38.65 40.33
N GLN A 317 14.03 -38.81 40.93
CA GLN A 317 15.01 -37.73 41.13
C GLN A 317 15.67 -37.28 39.80
N GLN A 318 15.93 -38.20 38.86
CA GLN A 318 16.33 -37.84 37.50
C GLN A 318 15.23 -37.10 36.75
N LYS A 319 13.97 -37.51 36.93
CA LYS A 319 12.81 -36.87 36.29
C LYS A 319 12.57 -35.46 36.82
N ILE A 320 12.80 -35.21 38.11
CA ILE A 320 12.78 -33.86 38.71
C ILE A 320 13.84 -32.97 38.06
N LEU A 321 15.10 -33.42 37.98
CA LEU A 321 16.18 -32.65 37.33
C LEU A 321 15.89 -32.33 35.85
N GLN A 322 15.21 -33.25 35.15
CA GLN A 322 14.80 -33.05 33.76
C GLN A 322 13.70 -31.98 33.64
N LEU A 323 12.69 -32.01 34.52
CA LEU A 323 11.63 -31.00 34.60
C LEU A 323 12.17 -29.62 35.03
N GLU A 324 13.11 -29.56 35.97
CA GLU A 324 13.80 -28.32 36.35
C GLU A 324 14.55 -27.70 35.16
N SER A 325 15.19 -28.53 34.32
CA SER A 325 15.83 -28.09 33.08
C SER A 325 14.84 -27.53 32.06
N GLU A 326 13.65 -28.15 31.92
CA GLU A 326 12.59 -27.67 31.03
C GLU A 326 11.96 -26.36 31.54
N ILE A 327 11.68 -26.26 32.84
CA ILE A 327 11.19 -25.02 33.47
C ILE A 327 12.19 -23.88 33.26
N ALA A 328 13.50 -24.13 33.39
CA ALA A 328 14.53 -23.13 33.13
C ALA A 328 14.56 -22.68 31.66
N LYS A 329 14.35 -23.59 30.69
CA LYS A 329 14.24 -23.23 29.26
C LYS A 329 13.00 -22.37 29.00
N LEU A 330 11.83 -22.80 29.47
CA LEU A 330 10.57 -22.07 29.32
C LEU A 330 10.63 -20.69 29.98
N THR A 331 11.29 -20.56 31.13
CA THR A 331 11.49 -19.26 31.80
C THR A 331 12.32 -18.29 30.94
N ASN A 332 13.41 -18.78 30.34
CA ASN A 332 14.22 -17.96 29.42
C ASN A 332 13.45 -17.57 28.15
N GLU A 333 12.60 -18.46 27.64
CA GLU A 333 11.76 -18.20 26.47
C GLU A 333 10.69 -17.15 26.76
N VAL A 334 10.02 -17.22 27.92
CA VAL A 334 9.08 -16.20 28.40
C VAL A 334 9.78 -14.85 28.57
N GLU A 335 11.00 -14.81 29.13
CA GLU A 335 11.76 -13.57 29.26
C GLU A 335 12.20 -12.98 27.90
N LEU A 336 12.51 -13.83 26.92
CA LEU A 336 12.80 -13.41 25.55
C LEU A 336 11.56 -12.84 24.85
N ASN A 337 10.41 -13.52 24.98
CA ASN A 337 9.14 -13.09 24.40
C ASN A 337 8.68 -11.75 25.01
N ALA A 338 8.82 -11.56 26.33
CA ALA A 338 8.55 -10.28 26.97
C ALA A 338 9.44 -9.14 26.44
N LYS A 339 10.72 -9.40 26.14
CA LYS A 339 11.62 -8.42 25.50
C LYS A 339 11.21 -8.09 24.07
N ILE A 340 10.78 -9.09 23.29
CA ILE A 340 10.25 -8.90 21.93
C ILE A 340 8.97 -8.05 21.95
N GLU A 341 8.08 -8.29 22.90
CA GLU A 341 6.81 -7.56 23.03
C GLU A 341 7.03 -6.09 23.42
N VAL A 342 7.94 -5.83 24.38
CA VAL A 342 8.37 -4.45 24.72
C VAL A 342 8.99 -3.72 23.53
N GLU A 343 9.74 -4.40 22.66
CA GLU A 343 10.32 -3.76 21.46
C GLU A 343 9.25 -3.48 20.38
N LYS A 344 8.30 -4.39 20.19
CA LYS A 344 7.12 -4.15 19.31
C LYS A 344 6.28 -2.97 19.78
N ASP A 345 6.10 -2.79 21.09
CA ASP A 345 5.37 -1.64 21.64
C ASP A 345 6.11 -0.32 21.37
N LYS A 346 7.45 -0.29 21.48
CA LYS A 346 8.25 0.89 21.09
C LYS A 346 8.09 1.20 19.60
N GLU A 347 8.24 0.20 18.74
CA GLU A 347 8.13 0.36 17.28
C GLU A 347 6.72 0.85 16.89
N THR A 348 5.68 0.29 17.51
CA THR A 348 4.29 0.73 17.37
C THR A 348 4.09 2.19 17.83
N HIS A 349 4.69 2.58 18.95
CA HIS A 349 4.65 3.97 19.43
C HIS A 349 5.40 4.93 18.49
N GLU A 350 6.51 4.50 17.89
CA GLU A 350 7.26 5.31 16.91
C GLU A 350 6.46 5.48 15.61
N TYR A 351 5.86 4.41 15.07
CA TYR A 351 4.95 4.50 13.93
C TYR A 351 3.76 5.43 14.21
N LYS A 352 3.15 5.35 15.41
CA LYS A 352 2.06 6.25 15.80
C LYS A 352 2.51 7.72 15.80
N ARG A 353 3.70 8.01 16.33
CA ARG A 353 4.31 9.36 16.32
C ARG A 353 4.50 9.88 14.88
N VAL A 354 4.99 9.04 13.97
CA VAL A 354 5.17 9.40 12.55
C VAL A 354 3.82 9.63 11.86
N ILE A 355 2.80 8.81 12.13
CA ILE A 355 1.45 8.99 11.59
C ILE A 355 0.84 10.32 12.07
N ASP A 356 0.97 10.66 13.34
CA ASP A 356 0.43 11.90 13.88
C ASP A 356 1.21 13.14 13.37
N GLN A 357 2.52 13.02 13.11
CA GLN A 357 3.30 14.06 12.43
C GLN A 357 2.85 14.26 10.97
N LEU A 358 2.63 13.18 10.21
CA LEU A 358 2.11 13.24 8.84
C LEU A 358 0.67 13.78 8.77
N ARG A 359 -0.15 13.54 9.79
CA ARG A 359 -1.48 14.18 9.90
C ARG A 359 -1.36 15.69 10.06
N LEU A 360 -0.52 16.15 10.97
CA LEU A 360 -0.28 17.58 11.20
C LEU A 360 0.23 18.29 9.93
N GLU A 361 1.11 17.63 9.18
CA GLU A 361 1.63 18.15 7.90
C GLU A 361 0.55 18.19 6.81
N ASN A 362 -0.31 17.18 6.72
CA ASN A 362 -1.47 17.20 5.81
C ASN A 362 -2.49 18.29 6.18
N GLU A 363 -2.78 18.49 7.47
CA GLU A 363 -3.66 19.58 7.95
C GLU A 363 -3.09 20.96 7.59
N LYS A 364 -1.77 21.15 7.73
CA LYS A 364 -1.08 22.36 7.29
C LYS A 364 -1.18 22.56 5.77
N LEU A 365 -0.86 21.53 4.98
CA LEU A 365 -0.94 21.58 3.51
C LEU A 365 -2.38 21.86 3.03
N GLN A 366 -3.38 21.32 3.70
CA GLN A 366 -4.78 21.60 3.38
C GLN A 366 -5.17 23.04 3.72
N SER A 367 -4.71 23.58 4.86
CA SER A 367 -4.91 24.99 5.19
C SER A 367 -4.19 25.94 4.22
N ASP A 368 -2.96 25.60 3.79
CA ASP A 368 -2.22 26.33 2.77
C ASP A 368 -2.95 26.28 1.40
N PHE A 369 -3.51 25.13 1.03
CA PHE A 369 -4.32 24.97 -0.20
C PHE A 369 -5.63 25.78 -0.14
N GLU A 370 -6.35 25.75 0.98
CA GLU A 370 -7.57 26.55 1.19
C GLU A 370 -7.27 28.06 1.10
N ARG A 371 -6.13 28.51 1.65
CA ARG A 371 -5.65 29.90 1.52
C ARG A 371 -5.34 30.26 0.07
N VAL A 372 -4.62 29.41 -0.67
CA VAL A 372 -4.33 29.66 -2.09
C VAL A 372 -5.62 29.70 -2.92
N ASN A 373 -6.55 28.79 -2.66
CA ASN A 373 -7.84 28.75 -3.35
C ASN A 373 -8.68 30.01 -3.07
N SER A 374 -8.69 30.53 -1.84
CA SER A 374 -9.30 31.82 -1.49
C SER A 374 -8.66 32.98 -2.26
N ASN A 375 -7.34 33.03 -2.32
CA ASN A 375 -6.63 34.06 -3.08
C ASN A 375 -6.96 33.98 -4.59
N CYS A 376 -7.12 32.77 -5.14
CA CYS A 376 -7.55 32.57 -6.53
C CYS A 376 -9.00 33.01 -6.78
N THR A 377 -9.92 32.81 -5.83
CA THR A 377 -11.30 33.33 -5.96
C THR A 377 -11.32 34.85 -5.89
N ASP A 378 -10.57 35.45 -4.98
CA ASP A 378 -10.47 36.92 -4.84
C ASP A 378 -9.85 37.56 -6.09
N PHE A 379 -8.84 36.91 -6.69
CA PHE A 379 -8.25 37.32 -7.96
C PHE A 379 -9.25 37.20 -9.13
N SER A 380 -10.01 36.11 -9.18
CA SER A 380 -11.05 35.90 -10.20
C SER A 380 -12.18 36.94 -10.11
N GLU A 381 -12.62 37.27 -8.90
CA GLU A 381 -13.65 38.30 -8.67
C GLU A 381 -13.12 39.71 -9.04
N ASN A 382 -11.87 40.03 -8.70
CA ASN A 382 -11.23 41.28 -9.13
C ASN A 382 -11.11 41.38 -10.66
N ASN A 383 -10.71 40.31 -11.34
CA ASN A 383 -10.64 40.30 -12.82
C ASN A 383 -12.02 40.41 -13.46
N LEU A 384 -13.04 39.76 -12.91
CA LEU A 384 -14.42 39.91 -13.36
C LEU A 384 -14.92 41.36 -13.20
N ARG A 385 -14.58 42.00 -12.08
CA ARG A 385 -14.89 43.42 -11.81
C ARG A 385 -14.17 44.35 -12.78
N LEU A 386 -12.87 44.16 -13.02
CA LEU A 386 -12.09 44.93 -13.99
C LEU A 386 -12.65 44.78 -15.42
N THR A 387 -12.99 43.55 -15.83
CA THR A 387 -13.63 43.27 -17.12
C THR A 387 -14.98 43.97 -17.23
N THR A 388 -15.76 43.99 -16.15
CA THR A 388 -17.08 44.66 -16.09
C THR A 388 -16.94 46.18 -16.17
N ASP A 389 -15.92 46.76 -15.55
CA ASP A 389 -15.66 48.20 -15.61
C ASP A 389 -15.10 48.63 -16.98
N LEU A 390 -14.23 47.82 -17.60
CA LEU A 390 -13.78 48.01 -18.98
C LEU A 390 -14.95 47.97 -19.98
N ALA A 391 -15.87 47.01 -19.84
CA ALA A 391 -17.07 46.92 -20.67
C ALA A 391 -17.97 48.18 -20.57
N LYS A 392 -18.06 48.81 -19.39
CA LYS A 392 -18.76 50.09 -19.22
C LYS A 392 -18.07 51.23 -19.97
N GLU A 393 -16.74 51.31 -19.93
CA GLU A 393 -15.98 52.33 -20.67
C GLU A 393 -16.07 52.13 -22.19
N ILE A 394 -16.06 50.88 -22.67
CA ILE A 394 -16.31 50.56 -24.09
C ILE A 394 -17.70 51.07 -24.51
N SER A 395 -18.76 50.79 -23.72
CA SER A 395 -20.12 51.26 -24.02
C SER A 395 -20.24 52.80 -24.01
N LYS A 396 -19.49 53.50 -23.16
CA LYS A 396 -19.37 54.97 -23.21
C LYS A 396 -18.69 55.44 -24.51
N SER A 397 -17.62 54.76 -24.93
CA SER A 397 -16.91 55.04 -26.18
C SER A 397 -17.79 54.85 -27.42
N GLU A 398 -18.59 53.78 -27.47
CA GLU A 398 -19.59 53.55 -28.51
C GLU A 398 -20.63 54.68 -28.54
N THR A 399 -21.12 55.10 -27.38
CA THR A 399 -22.07 56.22 -27.25
C THR A 399 -21.49 57.53 -27.77
N LEU A 400 -20.22 57.84 -27.43
CA LEU A 400 -19.51 59.01 -27.96
C LEU A 400 -19.30 58.92 -29.48
N THR A 401 -19.02 57.73 -30.01
CA THR A 401 -18.86 57.48 -31.45
C THR A 401 -20.17 57.74 -32.20
N GLN A 402 -21.30 57.31 -31.65
CA GLN A 402 -22.64 57.63 -32.20
C GLN A 402 -22.96 59.13 -32.16
N GLN A 403 -22.55 59.84 -31.10
CA GLN A 403 -22.69 61.30 -31.02
C GLN A 403 -21.86 62.03 -32.08
N ILE A 404 -20.62 61.58 -32.31
CA ILE A 404 -19.73 62.11 -33.36
C ILE A 404 -20.37 61.90 -34.75
N ALA A 405 -20.78 60.67 -35.08
CA ALA A 405 -21.44 60.38 -36.36
C ALA A 405 -22.73 61.20 -36.57
N THR A 406 -23.46 61.51 -35.50
CA THR A 406 -24.64 62.39 -35.55
C THR A 406 -24.23 63.83 -35.86
N LEU A 407 -23.19 64.37 -35.21
CA LEU A 407 -22.67 65.72 -35.45
C LEU A 407 -22.07 65.88 -36.85
N GLU A 408 -21.38 64.86 -37.37
CA GLU A 408 -20.84 64.84 -38.73
C GLU A 408 -21.97 64.95 -39.77
N LYS A 409 -23.03 64.16 -39.60
CA LYS A 409 -24.23 64.25 -40.45
C LYS A 409 -24.91 65.63 -40.36
N ASP A 410 -25.00 66.20 -39.17
CA ASP A 410 -25.59 67.52 -38.93
C ASP A 410 -24.76 68.65 -39.59
N CYS A 411 -23.43 68.48 -39.67
CA CYS A 411 -22.53 69.34 -40.44
C CYS A 411 -22.70 69.15 -41.95
N GLN A 412 -22.77 67.90 -42.43
CA GLN A 412 -23.01 67.56 -43.84
C GLN A 412 -24.30 68.23 -44.37
N ASP A 413 -25.40 68.09 -43.63
CA ASP A 413 -26.71 68.67 -43.96
C ASP A 413 -26.69 70.22 -43.99
N LYS A 414 -25.87 70.86 -43.13
CA LYS A 414 -25.68 72.32 -43.12
C LYS A 414 -24.84 72.78 -44.30
N CYS A 415 -23.76 72.06 -44.64
CA CYS A 415 -22.94 72.32 -45.83
C CYS A 415 -23.77 72.21 -47.12
N GLU A 416 -24.60 71.17 -47.27
CA GLU A 416 -25.51 71.04 -48.41
C GLU A 416 -26.52 72.20 -48.50
N LYS A 417 -27.13 72.62 -47.38
CA LYS A 417 -28.05 73.76 -47.35
C LYS A 417 -27.37 75.05 -47.75
N PHE A 418 -26.13 75.27 -47.30
CA PHE A 418 -25.33 76.44 -47.67
C PHE A 418 -24.99 76.44 -49.16
N GLN A 419 -24.53 75.31 -49.70
CA GLN A 419 -24.22 75.13 -51.12
C GLN A 419 -25.46 75.35 -52.02
N LYS A 420 -26.63 74.84 -51.60
CA LYS A 420 -27.94 75.07 -52.27
C LYS A 420 -28.43 76.53 -52.17
N SER A 421 -27.91 77.33 -51.24
CA SER A 421 -28.24 78.76 -51.10
C SER A 421 -27.38 79.66 -52.00
N ILE A 422 -26.13 79.26 -52.29
CA ILE A 422 -25.22 79.98 -53.20
C ILE A 422 -25.71 79.86 -54.65
N LEU A 423 -26.22 78.68 -55.04
CA LEU A 423 -26.76 78.38 -56.37
C LEU A 423 -28.10 79.07 -56.74
N LYS A 424 -28.55 80.08 -55.97
CA LYS A 424 -29.83 80.78 -56.17
C LYS A 424 -29.72 82.32 -56.28
N LYS A 425 -28.54 82.86 -56.60
CA LYS A 425 -28.32 84.30 -56.76
C LYS A 425 -27.63 84.68 -58.08
N ASP A 426 -28.23 84.26 -59.19
CA ASP A 426 -28.07 84.94 -60.47
C ASP A 426 -29.35 85.73 -60.76
N ASP A 427 -29.35 87.04 -60.46
CA ASP A 427 -29.90 88.08 -61.34
C ASP A 427 -29.81 89.52 -60.76
N CYS A 428 -29.84 90.50 -61.67
CA CYS A 428 -30.03 91.95 -61.45
C CYS A 428 -28.88 92.76 -60.79
N ALA A 429 -27.88 93.15 -61.61
CA ALA A 429 -27.01 94.28 -61.31
C ALA A 429 -27.69 95.63 -61.68
N SER A 430 -27.75 96.57 -60.73
CA SER A 430 -28.35 97.92 -60.87
C SER A 430 -27.32 99.02 -60.53
N PRO A 431 -27.33 100.18 -61.21
CA PRO A 431 -26.17 101.08 -61.25
C PRO A 431 -26.07 102.07 -60.07
N ASN A 432 -25.87 101.57 -58.84
CA ASN A 432 -25.41 102.35 -57.68
C ASN A 432 -23.95 102.02 -57.29
N THR A 433 -23.15 101.67 -58.30
CA THR A 433 -21.98 100.82 -58.17
C THR A 433 -20.83 101.42 -57.34
N LEU A 434 -20.69 102.74 -57.20
CA LEU A 434 -19.56 103.32 -56.43
C LEU A 434 -19.76 103.30 -54.91
N SER A 435 -20.98 103.61 -54.41
CA SER A 435 -21.30 103.40 -52.99
C SER A 435 -21.36 101.89 -52.68
N SER A 436 -21.90 101.10 -53.59
CA SER A 436 -21.87 99.64 -53.50
C SER A 436 -20.44 99.08 -53.51
N ILE A 437 -19.49 99.63 -54.27
CA ILE A 437 -18.07 99.18 -54.26
C ILE A 437 -17.39 99.57 -52.94
N ILE A 438 -17.62 100.76 -52.40
CA ILE A 438 -17.02 101.15 -51.10
C ILE A 438 -17.60 100.30 -49.96
N ASN A 439 -18.92 100.07 -49.96
CA ASN A 439 -19.54 99.13 -49.02
C ASN A 439 -19.22 97.67 -49.34
N TYR A 440 -18.89 97.32 -50.58
CA TYR A 440 -18.39 95.98 -50.93
C TYR A 440 -17.00 95.80 -50.34
N TRP A 441 -16.04 96.70 -50.55
CA TRP A 441 -14.71 96.61 -49.93
C TRP A 441 -14.74 96.74 -48.40
N ARG A 442 -15.71 97.48 -47.83
CA ARG A 442 -15.95 97.46 -46.38
C ARG A 442 -16.50 96.11 -45.93
N ASN A 443 -17.54 95.59 -46.59
CA ASN A 443 -18.07 94.24 -46.35
C ASN A 443 -17.04 93.14 -46.62
N GLU A 444 -16.11 93.33 -47.56
CA GLU A 444 -15.09 92.34 -47.92
C GLU A 444 -13.93 92.39 -46.94
N ARG A 445 -13.59 93.56 -46.38
CA ARG A 445 -12.69 93.67 -45.23
C ARG A 445 -13.35 93.18 -43.95
N GLU A 446 -14.65 93.39 -43.77
CA GLU A 446 -15.45 92.83 -42.67
C GLU A 446 -15.57 91.32 -42.80
N LYS A 447 -15.78 90.77 -44.00
CA LYS A 447 -15.69 89.33 -44.30
C LYS A 447 -14.27 88.80 -44.20
N GLU A 448 -13.23 89.58 -44.54
CA GLU A 448 -11.84 89.18 -44.36
C GLU A 448 -11.52 89.07 -42.86
N THR A 449 -12.00 90.00 -42.03
CA THR A 449 -11.98 89.84 -40.57
C THR A 449 -12.90 88.72 -40.09
N LEU A 450 -14.05 88.47 -40.71
CA LEU A 450 -14.95 87.37 -40.35
C LEU A 450 -14.31 86.02 -40.66
N ILE A 451 -13.73 85.86 -41.86
CA ILE A 451 -12.95 84.70 -42.29
C ILE A 451 -11.72 84.54 -41.41
N ARG A 452 -11.03 85.63 -41.05
CA ARG A 452 -9.89 85.57 -40.13
C ARG A 452 -10.32 85.12 -38.72
N ILE A 453 -11.47 85.60 -38.22
CA ILE A 453 -12.07 85.13 -36.97
C ILE A 453 -12.51 83.67 -37.09
N ASP A 454 -13.07 83.24 -38.23
CA ASP A 454 -13.54 81.87 -38.46
C ASP A 454 -12.37 80.89 -38.64
N VAL A 455 -11.25 81.35 -39.22
CA VAL A 455 -9.97 80.64 -39.31
C VAL A 455 -9.27 80.61 -37.95
N GLU A 456 -9.24 81.70 -37.19
CA GLU A 456 -8.70 81.71 -35.82
C GLU A 456 -9.55 80.85 -34.87
N TYR A 457 -10.88 80.83 -35.04
CA TYR A 457 -11.80 79.94 -34.33
C TYR A 457 -11.61 78.47 -34.75
N SER A 458 -11.44 78.20 -36.05
CA SER A 458 -11.15 76.85 -36.55
C SER A 458 -9.78 76.35 -36.10
N LEU A 459 -8.75 77.21 -36.07
CA LEU A 459 -7.43 76.91 -35.53
C LEU A 459 -7.46 76.73 -34.00
N LYS A 460 -8.29 77.50 -33.28
CA LYS A 460 -8.51 77.31 -31.84
C LYS A 460 -9.19 75.97 -31.57
N LYS A 461 -10.24 75.64 -32.32
CA LYS A 461 -10.93 74.34 -32.24
C LYS A 461 -10.02 73.18 -32.65
N TYR A 462 -9.13 73.37 -33.62
CA TYR A 462 -8.11 72.39 -33.99
C TYR A 462 -7.09 72.19 -32.86
N ARG A 463 -6.59 73.26 -32.24
CA ARG A 463 -5.70 73.18 -31.07
C ARG A 463 -6.37 72.52 -29.86
N GLU A 464 -7.63 72.84 -29.59
CA GLU A 464 -8.44 72.16 -28.56
C GLU A 464 -8.60 70.67 -28.90
N GLY A 465 -8.81 70.33 -30.17
CA GLY A 465 -8.81 68.94 -30.66
C GLY A 465 -7.45 68.23 -30.50
N CYS A 466 -6.34 68.92 -30.75
CA CYS A 466 -4.99 68.39 -30.50
C CYS A 466 -4.74 68.14 -29.01
N ILE A 467 -5.11 69.06 -28.13
CA ILE A 467 -4.98 68.88 -26.67
C ILE A 467 -5.81 67.68 -26.20
N ILE A 468 -7.04 67.52 -26.70
CA ILE A 468 -7.88 66.35 -26.41
C ILE A 468 -7.27 65.05 -26.98
N ALA A 469 -6.56 65.11 -28.10
CA ALA A 469 -5.85 63.96 -28.66
C ALA A 469 -4.59 63.62 -27.84
N GLU A 470 -3.83 64.60 -27.38
CA GLU A 470 -2.67 64.45 -26.49
C GLU A 470 -3.08 63.84 -25.15
N ASP A 471 -4.17 64.31 -24.52
CA ASP A 471 -4.75 63.71 -23.31
C ASP A 471 -5.18 62.24 -23.52
N LYS A 472 -5.75 61.93 -24.69
CA LYS A 472 -6.09 60.55 -25.06
C LYS A 472 -4.85 59.69 -25.29
N ILE A 473 -3.81 60.22 -25.90
CA ILE A 473 -2.53 59.53 -26.11
C ILE A 473 -1.89 59.23 -24.75
N MET A 474 -1.74 60.20 -23.86
CA MET A 474 -1.22 59.97 -22.50
C MET A 474 -2.03 58.92 -21.73
N LYS A 475 -3.37 58.93 -21.86
CA LYS A 475 -4.23 57.93 -21.22
C LYS A 475 -3.99 56.53 -21.79
N LEU A 476 -3.87 56.40 -23.11
CA LEU A 476 -3.56 55.13 -23.78
C LEU A 476 -2.13 54.64 -23.47
N GLU A 477 -1.15 55.53 -23.38
CA GLU A 477 0.23 55.19 -22.96
C GLU A 477 0.25 54.68 -21.52
N SER A 478 -0.51 55.30 -20.61
CA SER A 478 -0.68 54.81 -19.23
C SER A 478 -1.38 53.45 -19.16
N GLU A 479 -2.32 53.19 -20.07
CA GLU A 479 -3.05 51.92 -20.15
C GLU A 479 -2.19 50.80 -20.75
N ILE A 480 -1.41 51.10 -21.79
CA ILE A 480 -0.38 50.20 -22.36
C ILE A 480 0.67 49.84 -21.31
N ALA A 481 1.16 50.82 -20.53
CA ALA A 481 2.13 50.57 -19.46
C ALA A 481 1.57 49.64 -18.36
N LYS A 482 0.29 49.78 -18.01
CA LYS A 482 -0.38 48.84 -17.08
C LYS A 482 -0.49 47.44 -17.67
N LEU A 483 -0.94 47.31 -18.92
CA LEU A 483 -1.05 46.02 -19.61
C LEU A 483 0.32 45.35 -19.80
N THR A 484 1.38 46.12 -20.02
CA THR A 484 2.75 45.57 -20.11
C THR A 484 3.21 45.02 -18.76
N ASN A 485 3.00 45.75 -17.66
CA ASN A 485 3.26 45.23 -16.32
C ASN A 485 2.42 43.99 -16.00
N GLU A 486 1.15 43.95 -16.40
CA GLU A 486 0.27 42.80 -16.19
C GLU A 486 0.72 41.58 -17.00
N VAL A 487 1.18 41.77 -18.24
CA VAL A 487 1.79 40.70 -19.05
C VAL A 487 3.10 40.21 -18.41
N GLU A 488 3.93 41.08 -17.85
CA GLU A 488 5.16 40.68 -17.16
C GLU A 488 4.87 39.89 -15.86
N ILE A 489 3.84 40.29 -15.10
CA ILE A 489 3.36 39.55 -13.92
C ILE A 489 2.81 38.18 -14.33
N ASN A 490 1.98 38.12 -15.37
CA ASN A 490 1.43 36.85 -15.87
C ASN A 490 2.52 35.92 -16.43
N ALA A 491 3.59 36.47 -17.03
CA ALA A 491 4.76 35.67 -17.44
C ALA A 491 5.51 35.08 -16.24
N LYS A 492 5.68 35.83 -15.14
CA LYS A 492 6.28 35.32 -13.89
C LYS A 492 5.41 34.22 -13.26
N ILE A 493 4.09 34.43 -13.18
CA ILE A 493 3.13 33.43 -12.69
C ILE A 493 3.17 32.15 -13.55
N ALA A 494 3.35 32.27 -14.87
CA ALA A 494 3.46 31.11 -15.75
C ALA A 494 4.72 30.26 -15.45
N VAL A 495 5.87 30.91 -15.20
CA VAL A 495 7.12 30.25 -14.82
C VAL A 495 7.00 29.58 -13.45
N GLU A 496 6.49 30.29 -12.43
CA GLU A 496 6.26 29.71 -11.09
C GLU A 496 5.29 28.52 -11.15
N LYS A 497 4.25 28.59 -11.99
CA LYS A 497 3.31 27.49 -12.18
C LYS A 497 3.95 26.26 -12.82
N GLU A 498 4.88 26.43 -13.76
CA GLU A 498 5.60 25.33 -14.40
C GLU A 498 6.62 24.68 -13.44
N GLU A 499 7.27 25.48 -12.59
CA GLU A 499 8.12 24.99 -11.50
C GLU A 499 7.32 24.21 -10.46
N LEU A 500 6.18 24.74 -9.99
CA LEU A 500 5.26 24.04 -9.09
C LEU A 500 4.71 22.75 -9.71
N LEU A 501 4.43 22.72 -11.02
CA LEU A 501 4.02 21.50 -11.71
C LEU A 501 5.13 20.43 -11.69
N THR A 502 6.38 20.87 -11.83
CA THR A 502 7.58 20.01 -11.77
C THR A 502 7.78 19.43 -10.36
N GLN A 503 7.60 20.26 -9.32
CA GLN A 503 7.61 19.80 -7.91
C GLN A 503 6.45 18.84 -7.59
N LEU A 504 5.26 19.07 -8.13
CA LEU A 504 4.12 18.17 -7.98
C LEU A 504 4.37 16.79 -8.61
N ASN A 505 5.03 16.77 -9.79
CA ASN A 505 5.38 15.54 -10.48
C ASN A 505 6.44 14.73 -9.72
N SER A 506 7.46 15.38 -9.14
CA SER A 506 8.47 14.68 -8.32
C SER A 506 7.88 14.14 -7.01
N LEU A 507 6.97 14.87 -6.35
CA LEU A 507 6.19 14.38 -5.21
C LEU A 507 5.35 13.14 -5.56
N ARG A 508 4.69 13.14 -6.73
CA ARG A 508 3.95 11.96 -7.21
C ARG A 508 4.87 10.77 -7.44
N GLU A 509 6.08 10.99 -7.97
CA GLU A 509 7.05 9.90 -8.15
C GLU A 509 7.51 9.31 -6.80
N VAL A 510 7.76 10.16 -5.79
CA VAL A 510 8.06 9.73 -4.42
C VAL A 510 6.91 8.93 -3.81
N GLN A 511 5.66 9.37 -4.00
CA GLN A 511 4.46 8.66 -3.56
C GLN A 511 4.33 7.27 -4.22
N ASN A 512 4.58 7.17 -5.53
CA ASN A 512 4.56 5.90 -6.26
C ASN A 512 5.66 4.95 -5.77
N ARG A 513 6.88 5.44 -5.53
CA ARG A 513 7.97 4.65 -4.94
C ARG A 513 7.63 4.19 -3.51
N TYR A 514 6.99 5.02 -2.70
CA TYR A 514 6.51 4.63 -1.37
C TYR A 514 5.46 3.53 -1.43
N GLN A 515 4.49 3.60 -2.36
CA GLN A 515 3.50 2.54 -2.56
C GLN A 515 4.14 1.21 -3.02
N GLN A 516 5.15 1.25 -3.90
CA GLN A 516 5.91 0.04 -4.26
C GLN A 516 6.64 -0.56 -3.05
N ILE A 517 7.35 0.27 -2.27
CA ILE A 517 8.06 -0.19 -1.05
C ILE A 517 7.08 -0.81 -0.06
N LYS A 518 5.91 -0.19 0.15
CA LYS A 518 4.87 -0.74 1.03
C LYS A 518 4.41 -2.11 0.53
N LYS A 519 4.08 -2.25 -0.75
CA LYS A 519 3.67 -3.54 -1.33
C LYS A 519 4.75 -4.61 -1.14
N SER A 520 6.02 -4.30 -1.40
CA SER A 520 7.13 -5.24 -1.19
C SER A 520 7.36 -5.58 0.29
N PHE A 521 7.02 -4.68 1.22
CA PHE A 521 7.06 -4.96 2.66
C PHE A 521 5.91 -5.90 3.08
N ASP A 522 4.70 -5.67 2.58
CA ASP A 522 3.54 -6.53 2.82
C ASP A 522 3.80 -7.96 2.27
N GLU A 523 4.34 -8.08 1.04
CA GLU A 523 4.79 -9.35 0.44
C GLU A 523 5.91 -10.03 1.26
N LEU A 524 6.82 -9.27 1.88
CA LEU A 524 7.88 -9.82 2.73
C LEU A 524 7.32 -10.34 4.06
N ASN A 525 6.35 -9.64 4.65
CA ASN A 525 5.70 -10.03 5.90
C ASN A 525 4.87 -11.32 5.71
N GLU A 526 4.14 -11.45 4.60
CA GLU A 526 3.40 -12.67 4.25
C GLU A 526 4.33 -13.88 4.09
N ARG A 527 5.51 -13.69 3.47
CA ARG A 527 6.56 -14.71 3.40
C ARG A 527 7.13 -15.05 4.78
N PHE A 528 7.34 -14.07 5.65
CA PHE A 528 7.86 -14.29 7.00
C PHE A 528 6.88 -15.14 7.83
N THR A 529 5.59 -14.81 7.81
CA THR A 529 4.55 -15.63 8.45
C THR A 529 4.48 -17.04 7.86
N SER A 530 4.55 -17.18 6.53
CA SER A 530 4.57 -18.50 5.87
C SER A 530 5.79 -19.33 6.26
N THR A 531 6.95 -18.70 6.42
CA THR A 531 8.18 -19.38 6.85
C THR A 531 8.09 -19.85 8.30
N ASN A 532 7.50 -19.05 9.20
CA ASN A 532 7.26 -19.48 10.58
C ASN A 532 6.30 -20.66 10.69
N VAL A 533 5.24 -20.70 9.88
CA VAL A 533 4.32 -21.85 9.84
C VAL A 533 5.02 -23.12 9.35
N LEU A 534 5.91 -23.00 8.35
CA LEU A 534 6.73 -24.12 7.89
C LEU A 534 7.75 -24.58 8.94
N ALA A 535 8.34 -23.66 9.71
CA ALA A 535 9.25 -23.98 10.81
C ALA A 535 8.53 -24.75 11.93
N GLN A 536 7.35 -24.29 12.36
CA GLN A 536 6.51 -25.00 13.34
C GLN A 536 6.09 -26.39 12.85
N GLY A 537 5.72 -26.51 11.56
CA GLY A 537 5.43 -27.81 10.94
C GLY A 537 6.64 -28.77 10.98
N LEU A 538 7.84 -28.26 10.70
CA LEU A 538 9.08 -29.04 10.78
C LEU A 538 9.42 -29.50 12.21
N GLU A 539 9.17 -28.67 13.23
CA GLU A 539 9.35 -29.05 14.65
C GLU A 539 8.41 -30.17 15.06
N VAL A 540 7.12 -30.09 14.69
CA VAL A 540 6.12 -31.14 14.96
C VAL A 540 6.51 -32.46 14.27
N GLU A 541 6.93 -32.41 13.00
CA GLU A 541 7.37 -33.60 12.27
C GLU A 541 8.65 -34.21 12.89
N GLN A 542 9.57 -33.37 13.39
CA GLN A 542 10.80 -33.82 14.03
C GLN A 542 10.53 -34.51 15.37
N VAL A 543 9.53 -34.06 16.15
CA VAL A 543 9.06 -34.74 17.36
C VAL A 543 8.42 -36.09 17.02
N LYS A 544 7.60 -36.16 15.96
CA LYS A 544 6.97 -37.40 15.48
C LYS A 544 8.01 -38.46 15.05
N LEU A 545 8.99 -38.07 14.24
CA LEU A 545 10.09 -38.96 13.82
C LEU A 545 10.95 -39.42 15.01
N LEU A 546 11.11 -38.59 16.05
CA LEU A 546 11.76 -38.98 17.29
C LEU A 546 10.97 -40.05 18.05
N ALA A 547 9.63 -39.93 18.11
CA ALA A 547 8.75 -40.90 18.73
C ALA A 547 8.78 -42.26 17.98
N GLU A 548 8.63 -42.23 16.64
CA GLU A 548 8.71 -43.44 15.79
C GLU A 548 10.07 -44.14 15.94
N LYS A 549 11.17 -43.37 16.00
CA LYS A 549 12.51 -43.92 16.27
C LYS A 549 12.61 -44.58 17.65
N THR A 550 12.02 -44.00 18.69
CA THR A 550 12.00 -44.65 20.02
C THR A 550 11.16 -45.93 20.04
N GLU A 551 10.06 -45.98 19.30
CA GLU A 551 9.23 -47.18 19.17
C GLU A 551 9.96 -48.30 18.39
N LEU A 552 10.64 -47.96 17.28
CA LEU A 552 11.44 -48.90 16.51
C LEU A 552 12.61 -49.47 17.32
N ASN A 553 13.30 -48.64 18.12
CA ASN A 553 14.33 -49.13 19.04
C ASN A 553 13.77 -50.11 20.07
N PHE A 554 12.59 -49.83 20.65
CA PHE A 554 11.92 -50.73 21.60
C PHE A 554 11.48 -52.06 20.94
N LYS A 555 11.00 -52.03 19.69
CA LYS A 555 10.71 -53.24 18.90
C LYS A 555 11.98 -54.05 18.65
N LEU A 556 13.08 -53.39 18.25
CA LEU A 556 14.38 -54.04 18.00
C LEU A 556 14.95 -54.70 19.26
N GLU A 557 14.84 -54.04 20.42
CA GLU A 557 15.29 -54.58 21.71
C GLU A 557 14.49 -55.83 22.11
N ASN A 558 13.15 -55.82 21.92
CA ASN A 558 12.30 -56.99 22.13
C ASN A 558 12.62 -58.15 21.19
N VAL A 559 12.85 -57.89 19.89
CA VAL A 559 13.26 -58.92 18.92
C VAL A 559 14.62 -59.51 19.28
N THR A 560 15.58 -58.67 19.70
CA THR A 560 16.90 -59.10 20.17
C THR A 560 16.79 -59.99 21.40
N LYS A 561 15.92 -59.64 22.36
CA LYS A 561 15.63 -60.45 23.55
C LYS A 561 15.02 -61.82 23.19
N LEU A 562 13.97 -61.84 22.35
CA LEU A 562 13.35 -63.07 21.86
C LEU A 562 14.35 -63.98 21.10
N SER A 563 15.26 -63.39 20.31
CA SER A 563 16.32 -64.11 19.62
C SER A 563 17.28 -64.79 20.61
N ASN A 564 17.71 -64.07 21.65
CA ASN A 564 18.58 -64.59 22.71
C ASN A 564 17.89 -65.70 23.54
N ASP A 565 16.62 -65.51 23.91
CA ASP A 565 15.82 -66.50 24.64
C ASP A 565 15.65 -67.79 23.81
N ARG A 566 15.39 -67.64 22.50
CA ARG A 566 15.28 -68.77 21.56
C ARG A 566 16.61 -69.48 21.35
N ALA A 567 17.73 -68.76 21.31
CA ALA A 567 19.07 -69.35 21.26
C ALA A 567 19.39 -70.16 22.53
N GLN A 568 18.96 -69.70 23.72
CA GLN A 568 19.07 -70.48 24.95
C GLN A 568 18.18 -71.73 24.94
N GLN A 569 16.93 -71.63 24.46
CA GLN A 569 16.05 -72.80 24.29
C GLN A 569 16.65 -73.83 23.34
N ILE A 570 17.19 -73.42 22.19
CA ILE A 570 17.86 -74.32 21.23
C ILE A 570 19.06 -75.01 21.89
N LYS A 571 19.85 -74.30 22.71
CA LYS A 571 20.96 -74.88 23.46
C LYS A 571 20.49 -75.97 24.44
N LEU A 572 19.45 -75.69 25.23
CA LEU A 572 18.87 -76.65 26.18
C LEU A 572 18.24 -77.87 25.49
N LEU A 573 17.54 -77.66 24.37
CA LEU A 573 16.98 -78.72 23.53
C LEU A 573 18.09 -79.63 22.98
N LYS A 574 19.20 -79.04 22.51
CA LYS A 574 20.36 -79.80 22.03
C LYS A 574 21.02 -80.61 23.14
N GLU A 575 21.24 -80.01 24.32
CA GLU A 575 21.79 -80.70 25.49
C GLU A 575 20.89 -81.88 25.94
N SER A 576 19.57 -81.69 25.94
CA SER A 576 18.59 -82.76 26.23
C SER A 576 18.56 -83.84 25.14
N TYR A 577 18.72 -83.46 23.87
CA TYR A 577 18.74 -84.37 22.73
C TYR A 577 19.99 -85.25 22.73
N ASP A 578 21.16 -84.65 22.96
CA ASP A 578 22.44 -85.37 23.09
C ASP A 578 22.39 -86.36 24.27
N GLN A 579 21.73 -85.98 25.39
CA GLN A 579 21.44 -86.89 26.51
C GLN A 579 20.51 -88.05 26.11
N ALA A 580 19.42 -87.77 25.37
CA ALA A 580 18.47 -88.79 24.92
C ALA A 580 19.14 -89.78 23.94
N MET A 581 19.94 -89.30 22.99
CA MET A 581 20.72 -90.15 22.07
C MET A 581 21.76 -91.01 22.80
N ALA A 582 22.44 -90.45 23.81
CA ALA A 582 23.37 -91.20 24.65
C ALA A 582 22.69 -92.27 25.53
N MET A 583 21.39 -92.12 25.82
CA MET A 583 20.58 -93.18 26.44
C MET A 583 20.09 -94.19 25.40
N ALA A 584 19.54 -93.74 24.27
CA ALA A 584 18.99 -94.60 23.22
C ALA A 584 20.03 -95.58 22.64
N SER A 585 21.28 -95.15 22.46
CA SER A 585 22.38 -95.99 21.96
C SER A 585 22.75 -97.18 22.86
N LYS A 586 22.20 -97.26 24.09
CA LYS A 586 22.34 -98.42 24.98
C LYS A 586 21.23 -99.46 24.87
N TYR A 587 20.09 -99.16 24.24
CA TYR A 587 18.87 -99.98 24.40
C TYR A 587 18.30 -100.64 23.13
N SER A 588 18.44 -100.07 21.92
CA SER A 588 18.24 -100.80 20.65
C SER A 588 18.77 -100.02 19.44
N PRO A 589 19.44 -100.67 18.46
CA PRO A 589 19.78 -100.04 17.17
C PRO A 589 18.56 -99.58 16.35
N GLU A 590 17.45 -100.32 16.40
CA GLU A 590 16.29 -100.12 15.51
C GLU A 590 15.54 -98.80 15.77
N ILE A 591 15.67 -98.24 16.98
CA ILE A 591 15.11 -96.92 17.33
C ILE A 591 15.98 -95.79 16.75
N VAL A 592 17.29 -96.03 16.59
CA VAL A 592 18.24 -95.05 16.06
C VAL A 592 17.96 -94.77 14.59
N ASP A 593 17.64 -95.79 13.79
CA ASP A 593 17.33 -95.64 12.36
C ASP A 593 16.04 -94.84 12.13
N SER A 594 15.02 -94.99 13.00
CA SER A 594 13.80 -94.17 12.95
C SER A 594 14.09 -92.70 13.28
N LEU A 595 14.89 -92.45 14.33
CA LEU A 595 15.28 -91.09 14.70
C LEU A 595 16.20 -90.44 13.65
N GLN A 596 17.00 -91.23 12.93
CA GLN A 596 17.89 -90.73 11.88
C GLN A 596 17.12 -90.09 10.72
N GLY A 597 15.94 -90.62 10.36
CA GLY A 597 15.06 -90.00 9.37
C GLY A 597 14.54 -88.62 9.80
N ASP A 598 14.11 -88.48 11.06
CA ASP A 598 13.69 -87.19 11.61
C ASP A 598 14.85 -86.20 11.72
N ILE A 599 16.05 -86.66 12.12
CA ILE A 599 17.28 -85.85 12.11
C ILE A 599 17.56 -85.29 10.71
N ASP A 600 17.46 -86.11 9.67
CA ASP A 600 17.82 -85.69 8.32
C ASP A 600 16.77 -84.74 7.71
N LYS A 601 15.50 -84.87 8.09
CA LYS A 601 14.47 -83.85 7.82
C LYS A 601 14.77 -82.53 8.57
N LEU A 602 15.14 -82.60 9.84
CA LEU A 602 15.43 -81.42 10.66
C LEU A 602 16.71 -80.71 10.20
N LYS A 603 17.70 -81.44 9.67
CA LYS A 603 18.87 -80.87 8.95
C LYS A 603 18.45 -80.14 7.67
N LEU A 604 17.50 -80.67 6.91
CA LEU A 604 17.01 -80.04 5.68
C LEU A 604 16.30 -78.71 6.01
N ASP A 605 15.42 -78.71 7.02
CA ASP A 605 14.74 -77.52 7.51
C ASP A 605 15.74 -76.49 8.08
N MET A 606 16.77 -76.93 8.80
CA MET A 606 17.87 -76.07 9.26
C MET A 606 18.66 -75.46 8.10
N ALA A 607 19.03 -76.25 7.08
CA ALA A 607 19.76 -75.77 5.92
C ALA A 607 18.94 -74.74 5.11
N GLN A 608 17.63 -74.95 4.99
CA GLN A 608 16.73 -73.96 4.40
C GLN A 608 16.69 -72.68 5.25
N LYS A 609 16.61 -72.77 6.58
CA LYS A 609 16.62 -71.59 7.46
C LYS A 609 17.96 -70.86 7.47
N GLU A 610 19.09 -71.56 7.34
CA GLU A 610 20.41 -70.93 7.15
C GLU A 610 20.49 -70.19 5.80
N ASN A 611 19.86 -70.72 4.74
CA ASN A 611 19.74 -70.04 3.45
C ASN A 611 18.84 -68.78 3.55
N ASP A 612 17.67 -68.88 4.19
CA ASP A 612 16.78 -67.74 4.46
C ASP A 612 17.52 -66.62 5.23
N ILE A 613 18.28 -66.99 6.27
CA ILE A 613 19.15 -66.06 7.03
C ILE A 613 20.24 -65.46 6.13
N GLY A 614 20.82 -66.25 5.23
CA GLY A 614 21.81 -65.78 4.25
C GLY A 614 21.25 -64.75 3.26
N ILE A 615 19.99 -64.87 2.87
CA ILE A 615 19.27 -63.90 2.04
C ILE A 615 19.00 -62.62 2.85
N LEU A 616 18.38 -62.75 4.03
CA LEU A 616 18.10 -61.61 4.92
C LEU A 616 19.37 -60.81 5.27
N LYS A 617 20.51 -61.48 5.43
CA LYS A 617 21.78 -60.82 5.73
C LYS A 617 22.31 -59.99 4.56
N LYS A 618 22.22 -60.51 3.33
CA LYS A 618 22.56 -59.74 2.11
C LYS A 618 21.65 -58.53 1.95
N GLU A 619 20.37 -58.66 2.32
CA GLU A 619 19.42 -57.55 2.26
C GLU A 619 19.71 -56.48 3.32
N CYS A 620 20.08 -56.89 4.55
CA CYS A 620 20.59 -55.97 5.57
C CYS A 620 21.87 -55.24 5.10
N ASP A 621 22.79 -55.95 4.46
CA ASP A 621 24.01 -55.36 3.90
C ASP A 621 23.69 -54.35 2.77
N ARG A 622 22.72 -54.66 1.89
CA ARG A 622 22.21 -53.75 0.83
C ARG A 622 21.62 -52.47 1.42
N LEU A 623 20.68 -52.61 2.36
CA LEU A 623 20.02 -51.49 3.03
C LEU A 623 21.03 -50.62 3.82
N THR A 624 22.05 -51.24 4.42
CA THR A 624 23.11 -50.51 5.14
C THR A 624 23.91 -49.61 4.21
N GLU A 625 24.23 -50.08 3.00
CA GLU A 625 25.00 -49.29 2.02
C GLU A 625 24.13 -48.19 1.36
N GLU A 626 22.83 -48.40 1.18
CA GLU A 626 21.88 -47.37 0.74
C GLU A 626 21.64 -46.28 1.81
N LEU A 627 21.56 -46.67 3.09
CA LEU A 627 21.43 -45.74 4.23
C LEU A 627 22.72 -44.91 4.41
N LYS A 628 23.88 -45.49 4.10
CA LYS A 628 25.16 -44.77 4.03
C LYS A 628 25.20 -43.78 2.86
N LYS A 629 24.76 -44.17 1.66
CA LYS A 629 24.67 -43.28 0.48
C LYS A 629 23.77 -42.07 0.74
N THR A 630 22.56 -42.28 1.24
CA THR A 630 21.62 -41.20 1.58
C THR A 630 22.14 -40.29 2.69
N LYS A 631 22.89 -40.83 3.65
CA LYS A 631 23.59 -40.03 4.68
C LYS A 631 24.67 -39.12 4.07
N ASP A 632 25.45 -39.61 3.11
CA ASP A 632 26.48 -38.80 2.45
C ASP A 632 25.87 -37.72 1.53
N GLU A 633 24.74 -38.01 0.87
CA GLU A 633 23.93 -37.03 0.13
C GLU A 633 23.35 -35.96 1.07
N HIS A 634 22.78 -36.35 2.22
CA HIS A 634 22.30 -35.43 3.25
C HIS A 634 23.43 -34.54 3.81
N ASN A 635 24.61 -35.10 4.08
CA ASN A 635 25.78 -34.33 4.53
C ASN A 635 26.20 -33.29 3.48
N THR A 636 26.15 -33.64 2.20
CA THR A 636 26.47 -32.75 1.08
C THR A 636 25.47 -31.60 0.97
N LEU A 637 24.16 -31.89 1.00
CA LEU A 637 23.09 -30.89 1.03
C LEU A 637 23.19 -29.96 2.26
N THR A 638 23.53 -30.52 3.42
CA THR A 638 23.73 -29.73 4.66
C THR A 638 24.91 -28.77 4.53
N ALA A 639 26.01 -29.19 3.89
CA ALA A 639 27.16 -28.34 3.63
C ALA A 639 26.83 -27.22 2.61
N GLU A 640 26.09 -27.51 1.54
CA GLU A 640 25.60 -26.50 0.58
C GLU A 640 24.68 -25.48 1.25
N TYR A 641 23.72 -25.95 2.06
CA TYR A 641 22.81 -25.09 2.82
C TYR A 641 23.56 -24.16 3.79
N THR A 642 24.55 -24.70 4.52
CA THR A 642 25.39 -23.93 5.45
C THR A 642 26.20 -22.86 4.72
N LYS A 643 26.73 -23.18 3.54
CA LYS A 643 27.45 -22.22 2.67
C LYS A 643 26.51 -21.13 2.12
N ALA A 644 25.28 -21.49 1.76
CA ALA A 644 24.28 -20.55 1.29
C ALA A 644 23.83 -19.58 2.41
N THR A 645 23.59 -20.08 3.63
CA THR A 645 23.25 -19.23 4.78
C THR A 645 24.40 -18.32 5.21
N ALA A 646 25.65 -18.80 5.19
CA ALA A 646 26.83 -17.96 5.44
C ALA A 646 26.97 -16.83 4.39
N THR A 647 26.71 -17.13 3.12
CA THR A 647 26.74 -16.14 2.03
C THR A 647 25.62 -15.11 2.21
N HIS A 648 24.39 -15.56 2.48
CA HIS A 648 23.23 -14.72 2.76
C HIS A 648 23.48 -13.73 3.91
N LYS A 649 24.06 -14.21 5.02
CA LYS A 649 24.44 -13.37 6.16
C LYS A 649 25.45 -12.28 5.76
N ALA A 650 26.49 -12.62 5.00
CA ALA A 650 27.49 -11.65 4.54
C ALA A 650 26.90 -10.60 3.58
N THR A 651 25.96 -10.98 2.70
CA THR A 651 25.24 -10.03 1.85
C THR A 651 24.34 -9.10 2.68
N HIS A 652 23.67 -9.64 3.70
CA HIS A 652 22.82 -8.86 4.60
C HIS A 652 23.62 -7.82 5.42
N GLU A 653 24.75 -8.22 5.98
CA GLU A 653 25.66 -7.31 6.70
C GLU A 653 26.21 -6.20 5.79
N SER A 654 26.55 -6.54 4.54
CA SER A 654 26.97 -5.56 3.52
C SER A 654 25.86 -4.55 3.20
N LEU A 655 24.63 -5.03 3.04
CA LEU A 655 23.46 -4.18 2.75
C LEU A 655 23.09 -3.27 3.94
N LEU A 656 23.30 -3.71 5.18
CA LEU A 656 23.18 -2.86 6.37
C LEU A 656 24.25 -1.75 6.40
N MET A 657 25.51 -2.07 6.09
CA MET A 657 26.58 -1.07 5.99
C MET A 657 26.27 0.00 4.93
N VAL A 658 25.81 -0.40 3.75
CA VAL A 658 25.45 0.57 2.69
C VAL A 658 24.26 1.45 3.13
N LYS A 659 23.26 0.90 3.83
CA LYS A 659 22.16 1.71 4.43
C LYS A 659 22.67 2.77 5.42
N VAL A 660 23.70 2.46 6.22
CA VAL A 660 24.33 3.43 7.14
C VAL A 660 25.07 4.53 6.38
N VAL A 661 25.83 4.19 5.34
CA VAL A 661 26.53 5.18 4.51
C VAL A 661 25.53 6.09 3.77
N ALA A 662 24.48 5.51 3.18
CA ALA A 662 23.43 6.27 2.49
C ALA A 662 22.60 7.18 3.43
N ARG A 663 22.59 6.91 4.74
CA ARG A 663 22.03 7.81 5.75
C ARG A 663 22.96 9.00 6.01
N LYS A 664 24.26 8.76 6.23
CA LYS A 664 25.27 9.82 6.42
C LYS A 664 25.31 10.80 5.25
N ILE A 665 25.34 10.31 4.01
CA ILE A 665 25.31 11.14 2.80
C ILE A 665 24.06 12.04 2.75
N ARG A 666 22.90 11.52 3.19
CA ARG A 666 21.66 12.31 3.30
C ARG A 666 21.75 13.41 4.36
N GLU A 667 22.25 13.09 5.55
CA GLU A 667 22.43 14.06 6.63
C GLU A 667 23.42 15.17 6.25
N GLU A 668 24.50 14.82 5.54
CA GLU A 668 25.51 15.76 5.06
C GLU A 668 24.98 16.64 3.92
N LYS A 669 24.23 16.07 2.97
CA LYS A 669 23.52 16.85 1.94
C LYS A 669 22.53 17.86 2.57
N ILE A 670 21.77 17.46 3.59
CA ILE A 670 20.83 18.38 4.28
C ILE A 670 21.59 19.55 4.91
N LYS A 671 22.73 19.30 5.57
CA LYS A 671 23.57 20.35 6.17
C LYS A 671 24.11 21.32 5.10
N LEU A 672 24.71 20.80 4.02
CA LEU A 672 25.24 21.63 2.93
C LEU A 672 24.14 22.42 2.21
N SER A 673 22.93 21.84 2.06
CA SER A 673 21.78 22.53 1.47
C SER A 673 21.32 23.71 2.34
N ALA A 674 21.24 23.52 3.66
CA ALA A 674 20.88 24.59 4.60
C ALA A 674 21.97 25.68 4.68
N GLU A 675 23.25 25.30 4.56
CA GLU A 675 24.35 26.26 4.45
C GLU A 675 24.28 27.06 3.13
N ASN A 676 23.96 26.40 2.01
CA ASN A 676 23.74 27.06 0.72
C ASN A 676 22.58 28.07 0.76
N GLU A 677 21.44 27.69 1.36
CA GLU A 677 20.29 28.58 1.55
C GLU A 677 20.67 29.80 2.40
N LYS A 678 21.43 29.58 3.49
CA LYS A 678 21.96 30.67 4.32
C LYS A 678 22.89 31.59 3.52
N LEU A 679 23.82 31.04 2.74
CA LEU A 679 24.74 31.81 1.91
C LEU A 679 24.01 32.58 0.80
N GLN A 680 22.95 32.02 0.20
CA GLN A 680 22.08 32.72 -0.76
C GLN A 680 21.34 33.89 -0.11
N ASN A 681 20.81 33.71 1.11
CA ASN A 681 20.18 34.78 1.87
C ASN A 681 21.19 35.89 2.25
N GLU A 682 22.42 35.52 2.64
CA GLU A 682 23.51 36.48 2.87
C GLU A 682 23.90 37.22 1.58
N LEU A 683 23.96 36.52 0.43
CA LEU A 683 24.25 37.11 -0.89
C LEU A 683 23.16 38.12 -1.31
N MET A 684 21.89 37.74 -1.20
CA MET A 684 20.74 38.61 -1.46
C MET A 684 20.81 39.88 -0.60
N ALA A 685 21.07 39.74 0.71
CA ALA A 685 21.20 40.89 1.61
C ALA A 685 22.34 41.85 1.23
N VAL A 686 23.48 41.32 0.75
CA VAL A 686 24.60 42.15 0.26
C VAL A 686 24.29 42.80 -1.08
N GLN A 687 23.60 42.12 -2.01
CA GLN A 687 23.13 42.73 -3.26
C GLN A 687 22.16 43.88 -3.00
N ASP A 688 21.27 43.74 -2.01
CA ASP A 688 20.36 44.78 -1.54
C ASP A 688 21.11 46.00 -0.97
N GLN A 689 22.20 45.78 -0.24
CA GLN A 689 23.09 46.84 0.25
C GLN A 689 23.86 47.53 -0.89
N LEU A 690 24.28 46.77 -1.91
CA LEU A 690 24.91 47.30 -3.12
C LEU A 690 23.95 48.18 -3.93
N LEU A 691 22.66 47.82 -4.02
CA LEU A 691 21.63 48.65 -4.65
C LEU A 691 21.39 49.95 -3.86
N LYS A 692 21.21 49.85 -2.54
CA LYS A 692 21.03 51.02 -1.66
C LYS A 692 22.21 51.99 -1.71
N THR A 693 23.45 51.48 -1.74
CA THR A 693 24.64 52.33 -1.90
C THR A 693 24.73 52.92 -3.31
N ARG A 694 24.44 52.16 -4.39
CA ARG A 694 24.37 52.69 -5.76
C ARG A 694 23.40 53.87 -5.87
N ASP A 695 22.21 53.74 -5.30
CA ASP A 695 21.18 54.78 -5.37
C ASP A 695 21.57 55.99 -4.51
N SER A 696 22.30 55.76 -3.41
CA SER A 696 22.92 56.83 -2.61
C SER A 696 24.05 57.55 -3.36
N VAL A 697 24.87 56.86 -4.16
CA VAL A 697 25.85 57.50 -5.07
C VAL A 697 25.15 58.37 -6.11
N ALA A 698 24.06 57.87 -6.71
CA ALA A 698 23.30 58.63 -7.70
C ALA A 698 22.70 59.91 -7.11
N ALA A 699 22.13 59.83 -5.89
CA ALA A 699 21.63 60.99 -5.15
C ALA A 699 22.75 61.99 -4.79
N ALA A 700 23.89 61.50 -4.30
CA ALA A 700 25.04 62.35 -3.97
C ALA A 700 25.65 63.04 -5.21
N ALA A 701 25.74 62.33 -6.34
CA ALA A 701 26.25 62.87 -7.60
C ALA A 701 25.36 63.98 -8.19
N ALA A 702 24.05 63.92 -7.97
CA ALA A 702 23.11 64.98 -8.32
C ALA A 702 23.16 66.20 -7.36
N GLY A 703 23.79 66.06 -6.19
CA GLY A 703 23.65 66.96 -5.04
C GLY A 703 24.71 68.07 -4.85
N SER A 704 25.71 68.18 -5.73
CA SER A 704 26.82 69.16 -5.72
C SER A 704 28.05 68.87 -4.82
N SER A 705 29.21 69.20 -5.40
CA SER A 705 30.57 69.44 -4.86
C SER A 705 31.28 68.48 -3.88
N ASN A 706 30.61 67.59 -3.14
CA ASN A 706 31.29 66.82 -2.09
C ASN A 706 31.96 65.52 -2.60
N ALA A 707 33.11 65.66 -3.27
CA ALA A 707 33.87 64.55 -3.85
C ALA A 707 34.34 63.49 -2.82
N GLU A 708 34.53 63.87 -1.56
CA GLU A 708 34.96 62.97 -0.49
C GLU A 708 33.87 61.93 -0.16
N ALA A 709 32.61 62.36 -0.09
CA ALA A 709 31.47 61.46 0.13
C ALA A 709 31.30 60.44 -1.02
N VAL A 710 31.50 60.87 -2.27
CA VAL A 710 31.47 59.97 -3.43
C VAL A 710 32.60 58.93 -3.34
N SER A 711 33.80 59.34 -2.93
CA SER A 711 34.95 58.44 -2.73
C SER A 711 34.66 57.36 -1.67
N THR A 712 34.08 57.74 -0.52
CA THR A 712 33.72 56.80 0.56
C THR A 712 32.69 55.77 0.10
N ILE A 713 31.57 56.20 -0.50
CA ILE A 713 30.54 55.26 -0.97
C ILE A 713 31.07 54.38 -2.13
N GLN A 714 32.01 54.88 -2.92
CA GLN A 714 32.68 54.10 -3.97
C GLN A 714 33.68 53.07 -3.42
N ALA A 715 34.22 53.29 -2.22
CA ALA A 715 34.98 52.28 -1.47
C ALA A 715 34.07 51.20 -0.86
N GLU A 716 32.97 51.60 -0.19
CA GLU A 716 31.94 50.67 0.31
C GLU A 716 31.39 49.77 -0.81
N ARG A 717 31.12 50.36 -2.00
CA ARG A 717 30.68 49.60 -3.18
C ARG A 717 31.70 48.53 -3.59
N LYS A 718 33.00 48.81 -3.53
CA LYS A 718 34.04 47.82 -3.83
C LYS A 718 34.08 46.70 -2.78
N GLU A 719 33.93 47.04 -1.50
CA GLU A 719 33.87 46.07 -0.41
C GLU A 719 32.68 45.10 -0.58
N TYR A 720 31.48 45.63 -0.86
CA TYR A 720 30.31 44.81 -1.16
C TYR A 720 30.49 43.95 -2.43
N GLN A 721 31.16 44.48 -3.46
CA GLN A 721 31.48 43.71 -4.68
C GLN A 721 32.39 42.51 -4.36
N THR A 722 33.47 42.71 -3.60
CA THR A 722 34.37 41.63 -3.16
C THR A 722 33.64 40.61 -2.27
N LYS A 723 32.73 41.06 -1.40
CA LYS A 723 31.91 40.16 -0.57
C LYS A 723 30.92 39.32 -1.39
N ILE A 724 30.35 39.88 -2.46
CA ILE A 724 29.52 39.14 -3.43
C ILE A 724 30.34 38.06 -4.13
N GLU A 725 31.56 38.36 -4.58
CA GLU A 725 32.46 37.41 -5.22
C GLU A 725 32.86 36.26 -4.26
N GLU A 726 33.16 36.58 -2.99
CA GLU A 726 33.47 35.57 -1.97
C GLU A 726 32.28 34.65 -1.65
N LEU A 727 31.09 35.22 -1.46
CA LEU A 727 29.87 34.45 -1.20
C LEU A 727 29.48 33.57 -2.38
N THR A 728 29.59 34.09 -3.62
CA THR A 728 29.33 33.32 -4.85
C THR A 728 30.26 32.10 -4.92
N LYS A 729 31.55 32.28 -4.67
CA LYS A 729 32.54 31.19 -4.66
C LYS A 729 32.27 30.13 -3.57
N LYS A 730 31.75 30.53 -2.41
CA LYS A 730 31.33 29.60 -1.35
C LYS A 730 30.12 28.77 -1.78
N ILE A 731 29.11 29.41 -2.38
CA ILE A 731 27.92 28.73 -2.93
C ILE A 731 28.32 27.74 -4.05
N GLU A 732 29.21 28.14 -4.96
CA GLU A 732 29.75 27.24 -6.00
C GLU A 732 30.45 26.02 -5.40
N THR A 733 31.27 26.22 -4.36
CA THR A 733 32.01 25.15 -3.69
C THR A 733 31.08 24.15 -2.99
N SER A 734 30.10 24.64 -2.21
CA SER A 734 29.10 23.78 -1.55
C SER A 734 28.21 23.05 -2.57
N THR A 735 27.80 23.75 -3.65
CA THR A 735 27.04 23.13 -4.75
C THR A 735 27.83 22.01 -5.44
N GLN A 736 29.16 22.16 -5.58
CA GLN A 736 30.01 21.10 -6.14
C GLN A 736 30.13 19.90 -5.17
N GLN A 737 30.24 20.14 -3.86
CA GLN A 737 30.22 19.07 -2.85
C GLN A 737 28.89 18.30 -2.83
N ILE A 738 27.75 19.00 -2.98
CA ILE A 738 26.43 18.35 -3.09
C ILE A 738 26.39 17.42 -4.31
N LYS A 739 26.90 17.86 -5.48
CA LYS A 739 26.97 17.02 -6.69
C LYS A 739 27.86 15.78 -6.50
N GLU A 740 28.98 15.91 -5.79
CA GLU A 740 29.87 14.79 -5.50
C GLU A 740 29.21 13.77 -4.55
N LEU A 741 28.51 14.23 -3.52
CA LEU A 741 27.69 13.38 -2.64
C LEU A 741 26.53 12.69 -3.38
N GLU A 742 25.94 13.34 -4.39
CA GLU A 742 24.92 12.72 -5.25
C GLU A 742 25.51 11.64 -6.15
N ALA A 743 26.70 11.85 -6.73
CA ALA A 743 27.40 10.82 -7.49
C ALA A 743 27.75 9.61 -6.61
N GLN A 744 28.26 9.83 -5.39
CA GLN A 744 28.52 8.77 -4.41
C GLN A 744 27.24 8.01 -4.00
N ARG A 745 26.12 8.72 -3.82
CA ARG A 745 24.81 8.10 -3.55
C ARG A 745 24.40 7.17 -4.69
N ASP A 746 24.57 7.60 -5.94
CA ASP A 746 24.12 6.86 -7.11
C ASP A 746 25.00 5.63 -7.39
N GLU A 747 26.31 5.73 -7.16
CA GLU A 747 27.23 4.58 -7.14
C GLU A 747 26.81 3.55 -6.07
N LEU A 748 26.49 4.00 -4.86
CA LEU A 748 26.00 3.11 -3.79
C LEU A 748 24.64 2.49 -4.13
N LEU A 749 23.73 3.21 -4.80
CA LEU A 749 22.45 2.66 -5.25
C LEU A 749 22.64 1.53 -6.27
N ILE A 750 23.55 1.69 -7.24
CA ILE A 750 23.91 0.63 -8.19
C ILE A 750 24.45 -0.59 -7.44
N LYS A 751 25.29 -0.37 -6.42
CA LYS A 751 25.83 -1.45 -5.58
C LYS A 751 24.75 -2.18 -4.78
N ILE A 752 23.80 -1.46 -4.18
CA ILE A 752 22.61 -2.07 -3.53
C ILE A 752 21.83 -2.92 -4.54
N GLU A 753 21.60 -2.43 -5.75
CA GLU A 753 20.83 -3.15 -6.77
C GLU A 753 21.54 -4.46 -7.20
N MET A 754 22.87 -4.45 -7.29
CA MET A 754 23.67 -5.65 -7.54
C MET A 754 23.61 -6.63 -6.36
N ASP A 755 23.78 -6.15 -5.13
CA ASP A 755 23.71 -6.98 -3.92
C ASP A 755 22.30 -7.55 -3.71
N GLU A 756 21.23 -6.81 -4.02
CA GLU A 756 19.85 -7.30 -4.01
C GLU A 756 19.59 -8.37 -5.07
N LYS A 757 20.15 -8.24 -6.27
CA LYS A 757 20.05 -9.28 -7.32
C LYS A 757 20.77 -10.56 -6.89
N ALA A 758 21.97 -10.44 -6.30
CA ALA A 758 22.70 -11.57 -5.74
C ALA A 758 21.95 -12.23 -4.55
N TYR A 759 21.34 -11.41 -3.70
CA TYR A 759 20.51 -11.86 -2.58
C TYR A 759 19.25 -12.61 -3.03
N LYS A 760 18.51 -12.06 -4.00
CA LYS A 760 17.32 -12.71 -4.60
C LYS A 760 17.67 -14.04 -5.28
N SER A 761 18.79 -14.09 -6.00
CA SER A 761 19.33 -15.33 -6.58
C SER A 761 19.67 -16.38 -5.51
N SER A 762 20.30 -15.95 -4.41
CA SER A 762 20.63 -16.84 -3.28
C SER A 762 19.39 -17.33 -2.53
N GLN A 763 18.38 -16.47 -2.35
CA GLN A 763 17.07 -16.88 -1.80
C GLN A 763 16.38 -17.92 -2.68
N GLU A 764 16.40 -17.75 -4.01
CA GLU A 764 15.77 -18.72 -4.91
C GLU A 764 16.51 -20.07 -4.90
N LYS A 765 17.86 -20.08 -4.83
CA LYS A 765 18.61 -21.33 -4.64
C LYS A 765 18.27 -22.00 -3.29
N ILE A 766 18.13 -21.23 -2.21
CA ILE A 766 17.68 -21.77 -0.90
C ILE A 766 16.25 -22.33 -0.99
N ARG A 767 15.35 -21.66 -1.72
CA ARG A 767 13.98 -22.13 -1.97
C ARG A 767 13.98 -23.46 -2.72
N GLN A 768 14.80 -23.58 -3.76
CA GLN A 768 14.94 -24.79 -4.56
C GLN A 768 15.49 -25.97 -3.73
N MET A 769 16.59 -25.77 -2.99
CA MET A 769 17.12 -26.80 -2.07
C MET A 769 16.08 -27.18 -0.99
N GLY A 770 15.28 -26.22 -0.52
CA GLY A 770 14.18 -26.48 0.42
C GLY A 770 13.08 -27.37 -0.16
N SER A 771 12.71 -27.17 -1.44
CA SER A 771 11.76 -28.06 -2.13
C SER A 771 12.35 -29.45 -2.40
N GLU A 772 13.64 -29.55 -2.78
CA GLU A 772 14.32 -30.83 -3.00
C GLU A 772 14.39 -31.64 -1.69
N ILE A 773 14.74 -31.00 -0.56
CA ILE A 773 14.70 -31.63 0.77
C ILE A 773 13.28 -32.05 1.17
N LYS A 774 12.25 -31.28 0.82
CA LYS A 774 10.84 -31.65 1.09
C LYS A 774 10.41 -32.86 0.26
N GLN A 775 10.75 -32.90 -1.03
CA GLN A 775 10.46 -34.03 -1.90
C GLN A 775 11.15 -35.30 -1.40
N LEU A 776 12.45 -35.25 -1.07
CA LEU A 776 13.20 -36.38 -0.53
C LEU A 776 12.61 -36.90 0.80
N LYS A 777 12.00 -36.02 1.62
CA LYS A 777 11.24 -36.44 2.82
C LYS A 777 9.94 -37.16 2.47
N GLU A 778 9.17 -36.65 1.51
CA GLU A 778 7.92 -37.27 1.06
C GLU A 778 8.17 -38.64 0.39
N GLU A 779 9.26 -38.77 -0.37
CA GLU A 779 9.72 -40.05 -0.94
C GLU A 779 10.13 -41.05 0.14
N ASN A 780 10.89 -40.62 1.17
CA ASN A 780 11.21 -41.47 2.32
C ASN A 780 9.97 -41.91 3.12
N GLU A 781 8.98 -41.02 3.31
CA GLU A 781 7.74 -41.36 4.01
C GLU A 781 6.89 -42.36 3.20
N GLN A 782 6.90 -42.25 1.86
CA GLN A 782 6.25 -43.24 0.97
C GLN A 782 6.95 -44.60 1.02
N LEU A 783 8.28 -44.64 0.99
CA LEU A 783 9.06 -45.88 1.14
C LEU A 783 8.77 -46.56 2.50
N SER A 784 8.77 -45.79 3.59
CA SER A 784 8.46 -46.31 4.92
C SER A 784 7.03 -46.88 5.02
N LYS A 785 6.04 -46.26 4.37
CA LYS A 785 4.67 -46.80 4.26
C LYS A 785 4.61 -48.07 3.42
N PHE A 786 5.41 -48.16 2.37
CA PHE A 786 5.48 -49.35 1.52
C PHE A 786 6.04 -50.56 2.30
N GLU A 787 7.18 -50.39 2.97
CA GLU A 787 7.78 -51.41 3.84
C GLU A 787 6.83 -51.86 4.96
N ALA A 788 6.11 -50.92 5.58
CA ALA A 788 5.12 -51.24 6.61
C ALA A 788 3.91 -52.04 6.05
N SER A 789 3.56 -51.85 4.78
CA SER A 789 2.45 -52.56 4.14
C SER A 789 2.82 -53.98 3.69
N GLU A 790 4.00 -54.19 3.09
CA GLU A 790 4.43 -55.53 2.64
C GLU A 790 4.68 -56.50 3.81
N ILE A 791 5.14 -56.00 4.96
CA ILE A 791 5.34 -56.82 6.16
C ILE A 791 4.00 -57.18 6.85
N GLY A 792 2.92 -56.42 6.58
CA GLY A 792 1.64 -56.55 7.27
C GLY A 792 0.76 -57.73 6.84
N GLU A 793 0.78 -58.11 5.55
CA GLU A 793 -0.14 -59.11 4.98
C GLU A 793 0.51 -60.47 4.66
N GLY A 794 1.84 -60.60 4.82
CA GLY A 794 2.61 -61.79 4.44
C GLY A 794 2.47 -63.02 5.37
N ILE A 795 1.84 -62.91 6.55
CA ILE A 795 1.65 -64.03 7.48
C ILE A 795 0.31 -64.73 7.20
N ILE A 796 0.17 -65.29 6.01
CA ILE A 796 -0.85 -66.31 5.74
C ILE A 796 -0.31 -67.64 6.27
N GLY A 797 -1.12 -68.35 7.07
CA GLY A 797 -0.72 -69.59 7.71
C GLY A 797 -0.28 -70.65 6.70
N ILE A 798 0.91 -71.21 6.90
CA ILE A 798 1.44 -72.33 6.11
C ILE A 798 0.93 -73.64 6.70
N ASP A 799 -0.39 -73.82 6.64
CA ASP A 799 -1.09 -75.09 6.81
C ASP A 799 -1.91 -75.31 5.53
N ASP A 800 -1.86 -76.51 4.96
CA ASP A 800 -2.51 -76.93 3.69
C ASP A 800 -1.96 -76.38 2.36
N ILE A 801 -0.78 -76.87 1.94
CA ILE A 801 -0.43 -77.01 0.50
C ILE A 801 -0.24 -78.49 0.17
N PRO A 802 -1.04 -79.08 -0.75
CA PRO A 802 -0.90 -80.49 -1.13
C PRO A 802 0.29 -80.71 -2.07
N VAL A 803 1.05 -81.77 -1.80
CA VAL A 803 2.19 -82.20 -2.62
C VAL A 803 1.71 -82.65 -4.01
N ALA A 804 2.18 -81.98 -5.07
CA ALA A 804 2.04 -82.39 -6.46
C ALA A 804 3.41 -82.41 -7.17
N ALA A 805 3.55 -83.31 -8.14
CA ALA A 805 4.84 -83.81 -8.59
C ALA A 805 5.50 -83.04 -9.75
N VAL A 806 6.83 -82.98 -9.71
CA VAL A 806 7.79 -83.16 -10.83
C VAL A 806 7.48 -82.46 -12.17
N THR A 807 8.31 -81.48 -12.55
CA THR A 807 9.12 -81.57 -13.79
C THR A 807 10.24 -80.53 -13.87
N GLU A 808 11.45 -81.00 -14.12
CA GLU A 808 12.55 -80.28 -14.80
C GLU A 808 12.12 -79.87 -16.24
N PRO A 809 12.69 -78.84 -16.91
CA PRO A 809 14.14 -78.86 -17.21
C PRO A 809 14.90 -77.55 -17.52
N ALA A 810 16.24 -77.73 -17.53
CA ALA A 810 17.23 -77.17 -18.46
C ALA A 810 17.61 -75.67 -18.43
N SER A 811 18.92 -75.48 -18.60
CA SER A 811 19.63 -74.22 -18.84
C SER A 811 19.59 -73.76 -20.30
N SER A 812 19.77 -72.46 -20.55
CA SER A 812 20.82 -71.95 -21.47
C SER A 812 20.80 -70.42 -21.70
N THR A 813 22.00 -69.83 -21.65
CA THR A 813 22.53 -68.70 -22.46
C THR A 813 21.76 -67.38 -22.63
N ASP A 814 22.39 -66.32 -22.10
CA ASP A 814 22.43 -64.94 -22.64
C ASP A 814 22.75 -64.81 -24.15
N PRO A 815 22.55 -63.62 -24.79
CA PRO A 815 21.66 -62.50 -24.44
C PRO A 815 20.71 -62.20 -25.64
N PRO A 816 20.82 -61.16 -26.54
CA PRO A 816 21.59 -59.91 -26.62
C PRO A 816 20.76 -58.60 -26.49
N VAL A 817 21.45 -57.52 -26.09
CA VAL A 817 20.97 -56.12 -26.07
C VAL A 817 20.42 -55.64 -27.43
N LYS A 818 19.28 -54.95 -27.43
CA LYS A 818 18.91 -53.97 -28.47
C LYS A 818 18.34 -52.69 -27.86
N ALA A 819 19.03 -51.59 -28.10
CA ALA A 819 18.49 -50.25 -27.84
C ALA A 819 17.38 -49.93 -28.86
N VAL A 820 16.29 -49.32 -28.37
CA VAL A 820 15.31 -48.62 -29.21
C VAL A 820 15.12 -47.23 -28.63
N HIS A 821 15.69 -46.24 -29.31
CA HIS A 821 15.20 -44.86 -29.22
C HIS A 821 13.76 -44.83 -29.71
N PHE A 822 12.86 -44.20 -28.96
CA PHE A 822 11.67 -43.60 -29.56
C PHE A 822 11.35 -42.26 -28.91
N GLU A 823 11.10 -41.27 -29.76
CA GLU A 823 10.64 -39.95 -29.35
C GLU A 823 9.17 -40.02 -28.93
N GLN A 824 8.78 -39.26 -27.90
CA GLN A 824 7.37 -38.94 -27.70
C GLN A 824 7.21 -37.48 -27.26
N GLN A 825 7.15 -36.60 -28.27
CA GLN A 825 6.59 -35.26 -28.09
C GLN A 825 5.06 -35.32 -27.96
N GLN A 826 4.52 -34.42 -27.14
CA GLN A 826 3.20 -33.80 -27.28
C GLN A 826 1.98 -34.71 -27.57
N VAL A 827 1.22 -35.06 -26.52
CA VAL A 827 -0.23 -34.73 -26.46
C VAL A 827 -0.59 -34.41 -25.01
N GLU A 828 -0.70 -33.13 -24.67
CA GLU A 828 -1.26 -32.68 -23.39
C GLU A 828 -2.39 -31.68 -23.66
N GLN A 829 -3.59 -32.20 -23.98
CA GLN A 829 -4.85 -31.45 -23.87
C GLN A 829 -6.06 -32.38 -24.03
N GLN A 830 -7.11 -32.09 -23.23
CA GLN A 830 -8.47 -32.64 -23.30
C GLN A 830 -8.68 -34.10 -22.85
N LEU A 831 -9.03 -34.30 -21.57
CA LEU A 831 -10.27 -34.96 -21.09
C LEU A 831 -10.17 -35.40 -19.62
N LEU A 832 -10.73 -34.63 -18.68
CA LEU A 832 -11.62 -35.17 -17.64
C LEU A 832 -12.46 -34.07 -16.94
N GLU A 833 -13.33 -33.42 -17.71
CA GLU A 833 -14.44 -32.66 -17.12
C GLU A 833 -15.60 -33.65 -16.86
N LYS A 834 -15.69 -34.18 -15.62
CA LYS A 834 -16.89 -34.76 -14.96
C LYS A 834 -16.55 -35.57 -13.69
N THR A 835 -16.81 -34.97 -12.53
CA THR A 835 -17.34 -35.64 -11.32
C THR A 835 -17.80 -34.57 -10.33
N GLN A 836 -18.89 -33.90 -10.70
CA GLN A 836 -19.77 -33.23 -9.74
C GLN A 836 -20.96 -34.17 -9.50
N ASP A 837 -21.53 -34.13 -8.30
CA ASP A 837 -22.60 -34.99 -7.74
C ASP A 837 -22.12 -36.28 -7.03
N PHE A 838 -21.91 -36.18 -5.71
CA PHE A 838 -22.46 -37.09 -4.68
C PHE A 838 -22.16 -36.53 -3.29
N ALA A 839 -23.06 -35.69 -2.76
CA ALA A 839 -22.97 -35.14 -1.40
C ALA A 839 -24.37 -35.05 -0.77
N SER A 840 -24.96 -36.20 -0.45
CA SER A 840 -26.19 -36.32 0.35
C SER A 840 -26.26 -37.71 0.98
N ALA A 841 -25.72 -37.85 2.18
CA ALA A 841 -25.89 -39.02 3.04
C ALA A 841 -25.92 -38.57 4.50
N GLU A 842 -27.11 -38.22 4.99
CA GLU A 842 -27.35 -37.98 6.41
C GLU A 842 -27.23 -39.32 7.16
N PHE A 843 -26.44 -39.36 8.23
CA PHE A 843 -26.46 -40.46 9.20
C PHE A 843 -27.26 -40.03 10.44
N PRO A 844 -28.24 -40.84 10.90
CA PRO A 844 -29.07 -40.49 12.04
C PRO A 844 -28.34 -40.73 13.36
N ILE A 845 -28.27 -39.71 14.21
CA ILE A 845 -27.85 -39.87 15.61
C ILE A 845 -29.03 -40.45 16.40
N GLN A 846 -28.90 -41.69 16.87
CA GLN A 846 -29.85 -42.27 17.81
C GLN A 846 -29.73 -41.59 19.18
N THR A 847 -30.81 -40.98 19.64
CA THR A 847 -30.95 -40.52 21.03
C THR A 847 -31.36 -41.68 21.93
N GLY A 848 -30.43 -42.20 22.72
CA GLY A 848 -30.73 -43.10 23.84
C GLY A 848 -31.15 -42.30 25.08
N THR A 849 -32.42 -42.36 25.43
CA THR A 849 -32.94 -41.91 26.73
C THR A 849 -32.84 -43.01 27.77
N ASP A 850 -33.05 -42.63 29.04
CA ASP A 850 -33.18 -43.48 30.23
C ASP A 850 -31.86 -44.13 30.72
N GLY A 851 -31.43 -43.95 31.97
CA GLY A 851 -31.94 -43.12 33.08
C GLY A 851 -31.26 -43.56 34.38
N LEU A 852 -31.32 -42.75 35.45
CA LEU A 852 -31.35 -43.18 36.86
C LEU A 852 -31.35 -41.98 37.85
N ASN A 853 -32.53 -41.76 38.44
CA ASN A 853 -32.85 -41.26 39.77
C ASN A 853 -31.83 -40.45 40.61
N GLU A 854 -32.21 -39.19 40.83
CA GLU A 854 -32.45 -38.58 42.15
C GLU A 854 -31.92 -39.30 43.42
N ILE A 855 -31.07 -38.61 44.18
CA ILE A 855 -31.22 -38.51 45.64
C ILE A 855 -31.15 -37.04 46.05
N SER A 856 -32.12 -36.59 46.84
CA SER A 856 -32.30 -35.22 47.30
C SER A 856 -31.75 -34.98 48.71
N SER A 857 -30.98 -33.91 48.89
CA SER A 857 -30.89 -33.13 50.15
C SER A 857 -30.08 -31.85 49.90
N GLY A 858 -30.51 -30.63 50.19
CA GLY A 858 -31.76 -30.21 50.81
C GLY A 858 -31.60 -29.57 52.20
N GLU A 859 -30.64 -28.66 52.37
CA GLU A 859 -30.59 -27.79 53.55
C GLU A 859 -30.53 -26.30 53.15
N ASN A 860 -31.50 -25.54 53.67
CA ASN A 860 -31.45 -24.08 53.77
C ASN A 860 -30.96 -23.72 55.17
N ILE A 861 -30.18 -22.64 55.33
CA ILE A 861 -30.37 -21.61 56.37
C ILE A 861 -29.45 -20.39 56.07
N PRO A 862 -29.80 -19.15 56.48
CA PRO A 862 -29.33 -17.92 55.84
C PRO A 862 -28.40 -17.08 56.75
N VAL A 863 -28.42 -15.74 56.58
CA VAL A 863 -27.82 -14.67 57.44
C VAL A 863 -26.36 -14.30 57.09
N SER A 864 -25.86 -13.04 57.16
CA SER A 864 -26.39 -11.67 56.91
C SER A 864 -25.26 -10.62 57.15
N TYR A 865 -25.32 -9.41 56.56
CA TYR A 865 -24.49 -8.21 56.91
C TYR A 865 -22.95 -8.43 56.81
N ASP A 866 -22.03 -7.45 56.82
CA ASP A 866 -22.06 -5.97 56.69
C ASP A 866 -20.84 -5.59 55.82
N GLY A 867 -20.81 -4.52 55.02
CA GLY A 867 -20.48 -3.19 55.54
C GLY A 867 -18.96 -2.93 55.53
N ASN A 868 -18.47 -2.08 54.63
CA ASN A 868 -17.23 -1.34 54.91
C ASN A 868 -17.18 0.02 54.19
N LYS A 869 -17.16 1.08 55.01
CA LYS A 869 -16.89 2.45 54.58
C LYS A 869 -15.41 2.59 54.22
N ARG A 870 -15.11 3.50 53.28
CA ARG A 870 -13.96 4.41 53.45
C ARG A 870 -14.38 5.84 53.14
N GLU A 871 -14.53 6.61 54.21
CA GLU A 871 -14.12 8.02 54.28
C GLU A 871 -12.63 8.07 53.85
N GLY A 872 -12.06 9.14 53.28
CA GLY A 872 -12.41 10.56 53.20
C GLY A 872 -11.08 11.31 52.93
N GLU A 873 -11.10 12.64 52.84
CA GLU A 873 -9.94 13.51 52.52
C GLU A 873 -9.44 13.37 51.06
N GLY A 874 -9.38 14.41 50.21
CA GLY A 874 -9.69 15.83 50.39
C GLY A 874 -8.43 16.70 50.35
N ASP A 875 -8.24 17.47 49.28
CA ASP A 875 -7.82 18.86 49.41
C ASP A 875 -7.99 19.67 48.11
N ASP A 876 -8.61 20.83 48.30
CA ASP A 876 -9.01 21.82 47.30
C ASP A 876 -7.83 22.60 46.69
N ASN A 877 -7.97 23.01 45.42
CA ASN A 877 -8.03 24.43 44.99
C ASN A 877 -8.13 24.50 43.46
N LEU A 878 -9.30 24.85 42.90
CA LEU A 878 -9.72 26.22 42.57
C LEU A 878 -8.85 26.95 41.51
N GLY A 879 -9.42 27.09 40.31
CA GLY A 879 -8.82 27.78 39.17
C GLY A 879 -9.85 28.19 38.11
N LEU A 880 -10.96 28.82 38.54
CA LEU A 880 -12.04 29.30 37.68
C LEU A 880 -11.55 30.17 36.51
N LYS A 881 -12.01 29.86 35.28
CA LYS A 881 -12.40 30.90 34.31
C LYS A 881 -13.40 30.37 33.27
N ASN A 882 -14.53 31.08 33.19
CA ASN A 882 -15.64 30.78 32.28
C ASN A 882 -15.25 31.01 30.81
N ILE A 883 -15.62 30.08 29.94
CA ILE A 883 -15.96 30.36 28.54
C ILE A 883 -17.28 29.64 28.23
N VAL A 884 -18.19 30.36 27.55
CA VAL A 884 -19.57 29.97 27.31
C VAL A 884 -19.67 28.92 26.20
N GLU A 885 -20.40 27.83 26.45
CA GLU A 885 -20.81 26.87 25.41
C GLU A 885 -21.82 27.51 24.44
N GLU A 886 -21.48 27.58 23.16
CA GLU A 886 -22.44 27.95 22.10
C GLU A 886 -22.89 26.71 21.30
N GLN A 887 -23.88 25.98 21.82
CA GLN A 887 -24.45 24.80 21.16
C GLN A 887 -25.23 25.17 19.88
N LYS A 888 -24.56 25.15 18.72
CA LYS A 888 -25.21 25.30 17.40
C LYS A 888 -25.78 23.97 16.89
N LYS A 889 -27.06 23.73 17.20
CA LYS A 889 -27.88 22.66 16.59
C LYS A 889 -27.96 22.81 15.05
N PRO A 890 -27.66 21.76 14.26
CA PRO A 890 -27.96 21.78 12.84
C PRO A 890 -29.47 21.62 12.59
N ARG A 891 -30.09 22.62 11.93
CA ARG A 891 -31.50 22.57 11.52
C ARG A 891 -31.67 21.67 10.29
N ASN A 892 -32.04 20.40 10.52
CA ASN A 892 -32.53 19.52 9.46
C ASN A 892 -33.84 20.08 8.86
N ARG A 893 -33.76 20.68 7.67
CA ARG A 893 -34.94 21.03 6.84
C ARG A 893 -35.22 19.93 5.82
N GLY A 894 -35.87 18.86 6.26
CA GLY A 894 -36.46 17.89 5.35
C GLY A 894 -37.62 18.52 4.57
N LYS A 895 -37.42 18.79 3.28
CA LYS A 895 -38.52 19.10 2.36
C LYS A 895 -39.13 17.80 1.85
N VAL A 896 -40.30 17.46 2.38
CA VAL A 896 -41.19 16.45 1.78
C VAL A 896 -41.84 17.06 0.56
N CYS A 897 -41.55 16.54 -0.64
CA CYS A 897 -42.37 16.76 -1.83
C CYS A 897 -43.05 15.43 -2.18
N LYS A 898 -44.39 15.43 -2.17
CA LYS A 898 -45.20 14.33 -2.70
C LYS A 898 -45.34 14.47 -4.22
N ASN A 899 -45.47 13.32 -4.86
CA ASN A 899 -45.76 13.01 -6.26
C ASN A 899 -46.43 14.11 -7.11
N ASN A 900 -45.94 14.24 -8.35
CA ASN A 900 -46.68 13.80 -9.55
C ASN A 900 -45.68 13.33 -10.62
#